data_AF-A0A9Q7TMV4-F1
#
_entry.id   AF-A0A9Q7TMV4-F1
#
_cell.length_a   1.000
_cell.length_b   1.000
_cell.length_c   1.000
_cell.angle_alpha   90.00
_cell.angle_beta   90.00
_cell.angle_gamma   90.00
#
_symmetry.space_group_name_H-M   'P 1'
#
loop_
_entity.id
_entity.type
_entity.pdbx_description
1 polymer ?
#
loop_
_entity_poly.entity_id
_entity_poly.type
_entity_poly.pdbx_seq_one_letter_code
_entity_poly.pdbx_strand_id
1 'polypeptide(L)'
;MLRSLTASSSAARLAPRGGVAARVPASTASFATSASRLQATPAPAPPKMVKLTINGKEIEVEQGTALIQACEKAGAQIPRFCYHERLMVAGNCRMCLVESKGAPKPLASCAFPAMPGQQIFTDTPLVAKAREGVMEFLLANHPLDCPVCDWGGECDLQDQSMRYGSDRSRFHEIKGKRAVENKNLGPLVKTVMNRCIQCTRCVRYANDVAGVQDMGTTGRGNDLQIGTYIEKTMNSEMSGNIIDLCPVGALTSKPYAFHARPWELKKTESVDVLDAIGSNIRVDSRGVQVMRILPRTNDDVNEEWINDKTRFANDGLKYQRLTTPLIKQGDRFVPASWPEALATIAEGLASSGAKGDEIKAVAGALADVESMVVLKDLINKLGSDNLATDQINGDQAPIHGADFRSNYTFNTTIPGIEEADVLLLVGTNPRHEAAIVNTRIRKAYLHRELDIGLIGEKVDLTYEYDHVGTDAKAVQELLSGKGAFAKKFKEAKKPMIVVGSAVAEHPDGKAILGNLAELVKANKGKLLNGEWNGYNVLQRQASRTGALDIGFTPSPAAAKTTPKFIYLLNADDITPENIPRDAFVVYQGHHGDVGAQFADVCLPGSAYTEKATTYVNTEGRTQLTRAAVPPPGAAREDWKIVRALSEVMGATVPYNDILDVRDRMFEISPTLVRYEVAEPSTTSAPLAVEELSKLAKSKVSGTPLLRPIQNFYQTDPISRASPTMAKCTAAFVEGLSMDKIGGKATLAAFN
;
A
#
# COMPACT_ATOMS: atom_id res chain seq x y z
N MET A 1 75.68 61.91 23.29
CA MET A 1 77.16 61.99 23.27
C MET A 1 77.66 60.92 22.31
N LEU A 2 78.45 61.29 21.29
CA LEU A 2 79.91 61.08 21.21
C LEU A 2 80.30 59.58 21.19
N ARG A 3 81.03 59.07 20.17
CA ARG A 3 81.49 59.72 18.91
C ARG A 3 81.76 58.64 17.84
N SER A 4 81.69 59.05 16.57
CA SER A 4 82.09 58.27 15.38
C SER A 4 83.54 58.60 14.95
N LEU A 5 83.97 58.07 13.79
CA LEU A 5 85.21 58.39 13.03
C LEU A 5 86.48 57.66 13.55
N THR A 6 87.48 57.20 12.77
CA THR A 6 87.81 57.18 11.30
C THR A 6 89.04 56.24 11.11
N ALA A 7 89.47 55.69 9.95
CA ALA A 7 89.03 55.56 8.54
C ALA A 7 89.85 54.37 7.90
N SER A 8 90.30 54.23 6.63
CA SER A 8 90.17 54.94 5.32
C SER A 8 90.78 54.10 4.17
N SER A 9 89.99 53.61 3.19
CA SER A 9 90.45 53.39 1.80
C SER A 9 89.30 53.03 0.82
N SER A 10 89.08 53.88 -0.20
CA SER A 10 88.43 53.69 -1.53
C SER A 10 87.56 52.44 -1.83
N ALA A 11 86.36 52.46 -2.46
CA ALA A 11 85.40 53.50 -2.90
C ALA A 11 84.01 52.84 -3.18
N ALA A 12 82.95 53.55 -3.61
CA ALA A 12 81.55 53.05 -3.56
C ALA A 12 80.56 53.55 -4.65
N ARG A 13 79.42 52.83 -4.88
CA ARG A 13 78.05 53.38 -5.12
C ARG A 13 76.91 52.37 -5.42
N LEU A 14 75.75 52.60 -4.75
CA LEU A 14 74.33 52.50 -5.21
C LEU A 14 73.62 51.19 -5.68
N ALA A 15 72.29 51.26 -5.60
CA ALA A 15 71.24 50.30 -6.04
C ALA A 15 70.52 50.85 -7.32
N PRO A 16 69.28 50.50 -7.78
CA PRO A 16 68.20 49.63 -7.23
C PRO A 16 67.38 48.78 -8.28
N ARG A 17 66.20 48.27 -7.87
CA ARG A 17 65.00 47.88 -8.68
C ARG A 17 65.12 46.77 -9.78
N GLY A 18 64.63 45.57 -9.43
CA GLY A 18 63.54 44.84 -10.13
C GLY A 18 63.75 44.13 -11.49
N GLY A 19 63.10 42.96 -11.64
CA GLY A 19 62.52 42.48 -12.93
C GLY A 19 62.99 41.14 -13.52
N VAL A 20 62.05 40.16 -13.61
CA VAL A 20 62.03 38.97 -14.52
C VAL A 20 63.25 38.01 -14.45
N ALA A 21 63.40 36.86 -15.13
CA ALA A 21 62.56 35.93 -15.94
C ALA A 21 63.27 34.53 -15.97
N ALA A 22 62.68 33.39 -16.36
CA ALA A 22 61.31 32.88 -16.38
C ALA A 22 61.34 31.36 -16.71
N ARG A 23 60.43 30.55 -16.13
CA ARG A 23 59.98 29.22 -16.63
C ARG A 23 58.66 28.87 -15.92
N VAL A 24 57.73 28.20 -16.62
CA VAL A 24 56.27 28.34 -16.35
C VAL A 24 55.62 27.04 -15.86
N PRO A 25 54.85 27.10 -14.76
CA PRO A 25 53.60 26.37 -14.58
C PRO A 25 52.38 27.29 -14.80
N ALA A 26 51.30 26.76 -15.37
CA ALA A 26 50.09 27.55 -15.67
C ALA A 26 49.25 27.87 -14.41
N SER A 27 48.47 28.96 -14.47
CA SER A 27 47.78 29.55 -13.31
C SER A 27 46.48 28.86 -12.92
N THR A 28 46.30 28.59 -11.63
CA THR A 28 44.98 28.40 -10.99
C THR A 28 44.68 29.61 -10.10
N ALA A 29 43.69 30.42 -10.47
CA ALA A 29 43.30 31.60 -9.68
C ALA A 29 42.51 31.19 -8.43
N SER A 30 43.00 31.56 -7.25
CA SER A 30 42.30 31.32 -5.98
C SER A 30 41.16 32.32 -5.79
N PHE A 31 39.94 31.94 -6.20
CA PHE A 31 38.74 32.69 -5.85
C PHE A 31 38.45 32.56 -4.36
N ALA A 32 38.79 33.60 -3.60
CA ALA A 32 38.37 33.74 -2.21
C ALA A 32 36.86 34.06 -2.14
N THR A 33 36.01 33.03 -2.20
CA THR A 33 34.58 33.18 -1.98
C THR A 33 34.31 33.56 -0.52
N SER A 34 33.56 34.64 -0.31
CA SER A 34 33.12 35.04 1.03
C SER A 34 32.22 33.97 1.64
N ALA A 35 32.64 33.41 2.77
CA ALA A 35 31.85 32.45 3.53
C ALA A 35 30.64 33.14 4.18
N SER A 36 29.58 33.33 3.39
CA SER A 36 28.27 33.70 3.90
C SER A 36 27.84 32.64 4.92
N ARG A 37 27.55 33.06 6.15
CA ARG A 37 27.03 32.17 7.18
C ARG A 37 25.62 31.76 6.76
N LEU A 38 25.49 30.57 6.17
CA LEU A 38 24.22 29.86 6.10
C LEU A 38 23.66 29.77 7.52
N GLN A 39 22.62 30.54 7.79
CA GLN A 39 21.80 30.33 8.97
C GLN A 39 21.06 29.02 8.75
N ALA A 40 21.61 27.92 9.27
CA ALA A 40 20.89 26.68 9.38
C ALA A 40 19.56 26.97 10.09
N THR A 41 18.45 26.60 9.46
CA THR A 41 17.16 26.56 10.13
C THR A 41 17.32 25.72 11.40
N PRO A 42 16.90 26.21 12.58
CA PRO A 42 17.05 25.42 13.79
C PRO A 42 16.31 24.10 13.60
N ALA A 43 17.00 22.99 13.85
CA ALA A 43 16.35 21.69 13.94
C ALA A 43 15.19 21.79 14.94
N PRO A 44 14.07 21.08 14.72
CA PRO A 44 12.98 21.05 15.69
C PRO A 44 13.55 20.72 17.06
N ALA A 45 13.21 21.54 18.06
CA ALA A 45 13.79 21.43 19.39
C ALA A 45 13.59 19.99 19.91
N PRO A 46 14.64 19.33 20.44
CA PRO A 46 14.56 17.92 20.79
C PRO A 46 13.39 17.69 21.75
N PRO A 47 12.60 16.61 21.57
CA PRO A 47 11.39 16.38 22.35
C PRO A 47 11.75 16.41 23.82
N LYS A 48 11.05 17.23 24.59
CA LYS A 48 11.39 17.46 25.99
C LYS A 48 11.15 16.17 26.77
N MET A 49 12.23 15.55 27.21
CA MET A 49 12.17 14.26 27.89
C MET A 49 11.66 14.40 29.33
N VAL A 50 11.00 13.35 29.79
CA VAL A 50 10.36 13.22 31.10
C VAL A 50 10.82 11.91 31.73
N LYS A 51 11.47 12.03 32.89
CA LYS A 51 11.88 10.88 33.71
C LYS A 51 10.79 10.48 34.69
N LEU A 52 10.50 9.18 34.77
CA LEU A 52 9.56 8.57 35.70
C LEU A 52 10.02 7.17 36.12
N THR A 53 9.48 6.65 37.20
CA THR A 53 9.80 5.32 37.74
C THR A 53 8.61 4.38 37.58
N ILE A 54 8.81 3.19 37.01
CA ILE A 54 7.77 2.17 36.84
C ILE A 54 8.26 0.85 37.45
N ASN A 55 7.53 0.32 38.44
CA ASN A 55 7.93 -0.85 39.24
C ASN A 55 9.38 -0.74 39.80
N GLY A 56 9.82 0.47 40.16
CA GLY A 56 11.20 0.74 40.63
C GLY A 56 12.26 0.99 39.54
N LYS A 57 11.96 0.72 38.26
CA LYS A 57 12.83 1.01 37.12
C LYS A 57 12.65 2.46 36.66
N GLU A 58 13.72 3.26 36.68
CA GLU A 58 13.70 4.58 36.03
C GLU A 58 13.67 4.41 34.50
N ILE A 59 12.83 5.19 33.84
CA ILE A 59 12.76 5.31 32.38
C ILE A 59 12.59 6.77 31.97
N GLU A 60 12.83 7.04 30.69
CA GLU A 60 12.75 8.36 30.08
C GLU A 60 11.89 8.30 28.80
N VAL A 61 10.86 9.14 28.74
CA VAL A 61 9.84 9.21 27.66
C VAL A 61 9.67 10.66 27.21
N GLU A 62 8.97 10.89 26.10
CA GLU A 62 8.71 12.24 25.61
C GLU A 62 7.58 12.91 26.42
N GLN A 63 7.62 14.24 26.59
CA GLN A 63 6.56 14.95 27.29
C GLN A 63 5.23 14.83 26.53
N GLY A 64 4.29 14.08 27.11
CA GLY A 64 2.97 13.81 26.54
C GLY A 64 2.71 12.33 26.25
N THR A 65 3.74 11.47 26.24
CA THR A 65 3.59 10.00 26.15
C THR A 65 2.61 9.50 27.21
N ALA A 66 1.66 8.64 26.83
CA ALA A 66 0.69 8.07 27.75
C ALA A 66 1.38 7.09 28.74
N LEU A 67 0.88 7.00 29.98
CA LEU A 67 1.44 6.10 30.98
C LEU A 67 1.46 4.63 30.54
N ILE A 68 0.55 4.19 29.66
CA ILE A 68 0.55 2.83 29.10
C ILE A 68 1.77 2.58 28.20
N GLN A 69 2.08 3.52 27.29
CA GLN A 69 3.26 3.47 26.42
C GLN A 69 4.56 3.56 27.24
N ALA A 70 4.54 4.34 28.33
CA ALA A 70 5.64 4.38 29.27
C ALA A 70 5.84 3.03 30.00
N CYS A 71 4.76 2.37 30.44
CA CYS A 71 4.82 1.02 31.01
C CYS A 71 5.35 0.00 29.98
N GLU A 72 4.87 0.06 28.75
CA GLU A 72 5.32 -0.80 27.64
C GLU A 72 6.82 -0.61 27.36
N LYS A 73 7.32 0.64 27.32
CA LYS A 73 8.77 0.96 27.23
C LYS A 73 9.58 0.49 28.46
N ALA A 74 8.97 0.41 29.64
CA ALA A 74 9.59 -0.20 30.82
C ALA A 74 9.65 -1.74 30.74
N GLY A 75 8.85 -2.38 29.88
CA GLY A 75 8.67 -3.83 29.80
C GLY A 75 7.45 -4.36 30.57
N ALA A 76 6.58 -3.48 31.09
CA ALA A 76 5.38 -3.83 31.84
C ALA A 76 4.14 -3.76 30.93
N GLN A 77 3.68 -4.90 30.41
CA GLN A 77 2.43 -4.98 29.66
C GLN A 77 1.22 -4.68 30.56
N ILE A 78 0.34 -3.79 30.11
CA ILE A 78 -0.88 -3.40 30.82
C ILE A 78 -2.11 -3.93 30.05
N PRO A 79 -3.05 -4.64 30.70
CA PRO A 79 -4.24 -5.17 30.02
C PRO A 79 -5.14 -4.04 29.48
N ARG A 80 -5.63 -4.22 28.25
CA ARG A 80 -6.25 -3.17 27.43
C ARG A 80 -7.39 -3.70 26.56
N PHE A 81 -8.55 -3.01 26.59
CA PHE A 81 -9.70 -3.29 25.72
C PHE A 81 -10.15 -2.13 24.84
N CYS A 82 -10.04 -0.88 25.33
CA CYS A 82 -10.42 0.31 24.55
C CYS A 82 -9.21 1.04 23.97
N TYR A 83 -8.03 0.92 24.59
CA TYR A 83 -6.81 1.49 24.04
C TYR A 83 -6.39 0.70 22.79
N HIS A 84 -5.85 1.44 21.83
CA HIS A 84 -5.30 0.99 20.58
C HIS A 84 -4.37 2.11 20.12
N GLU A 85 -3.16 1.81 19.66
CA GLU A 85 -2.13 2.84 19.44
C GLU A 85 -2.48 3.77 18.28
N ARG A 86 -3.18 3.25 17.25
CA ARG A 86 -3.68 3.99 16.09
C ARG A 86 -5.07 4.65 16.24
N LEU A 87 -5.63 4.75 17.46
CA LEU A 87 -6.96 5.34 17.68
C LEU A 87 -6.98 6.35 18.84
N MET A 88 -7.84 7.37 18.73
CA MET A 88 -8.05 8.37 19.76
C MET A 88 -8.38 7.74 21.13
N VAL A 89 -7.81 8.28 22.21
CA VAL A 89 -7.91 7.70 23.56
C VAL A 89 -9.32 7.86 24.14
N ALA A 90 -9.96 6.75 24.53
CA ALA A 90 -11.32 6.75 25.09
C ALA A 90 -11.42 6.54 26.61
N GLY A 91 -10.62 5.64 27.18
CA GLY A 91 -10.61 5.35 28.64
C GLY A 91 -11.88 4.73 29.23
N ASN A 92 -12.84 4.27 28.43
CA ASN A 92 -14.13 3.73 28.90
C ASN A 92 -14.03 2.37 29.61
N CYS A 93 -13.17 1.45 29.15
CA CYS A 93 -13.13 0.07 29.67
C CYS A 93 -12.50 -0.10 31.07
N ARG A 94 -11.72 0.87 31.55
CA ARG A 94 -11.01 0.86 32.85
C ARG A 94 -10.10 -0.35 33.16
N MET A 95 -9.81 -1.25 32.22
CA MET A 95 -8.93 -2.41 32.50
C MET A 95 -7.47 -2.00 32.74
N CYS A 96 -7.03 -0.91 32.12
CA CYS A 96 -5.65 -0.40 32.15
C CYS A 96 -5.31 0.40 33.42
N LEU A 97 -5.96 0.12 34.56
CA LEU A 97 -5.67 0.80 35.81
C LEU A 97 -4.28 0.42 36.35
N VAL A 98 -3.58 1.43 36.86
CA VAL A 98 -2.27 1.37 37.52
C VAL A 98 -2.30 2.23 38.77
N GLU A 99 -1.44 1.94 39.74
CA GLU A 99 -1.28 2.75 40.94
C GLU A 99 -0.18 3.79 40.74
N SER A 100 -0.41 5.00 41.24
CA SER A 100 0.57 6.10 41.21
C SER A 100 0.78 6.58 42.62
N LYS A 101 2.04 6.68 43.07
CA LYS A 101 2.38 7.09 44.43
C LYS A 101 1.74 8.43 44.78
N GLY A 102 1.02 8.49 45.90
CA GLY A 102 0.30 9.69 46.36
C GLY A 102 -1.04 9.96 45.66
N ALA A 103 -1.44 9.18 44.65
CA ALA A 103 -2.78 9.29 44.07
C ALA A 103 -3.81 8.54 44.94
N PRO A 104 -4.96 9.16 45.31
CA PRO A 104 -5.96 8.53 46.18
C PRO A 104 -6.83 7.47 45.48
N LYS A 105 -6.57 7.18 44.20
CA LYS A 105 -7.27 6.19 43.38
C LYS A 105 -6.36 5.71 42.24
N PRO A 106 -6.52 4.48 41.73
CA PRO A 106 -5.84 4.02 40.52
C PRO A 106 -6.13 4.93 39.31
N LEU A 107 -5.12 5.11 38.47
CA LEU A 107 -5.16 5.96 37.26
C LEU A 107 -5.31 5.10 36.01
N ALA A 108 -6.07 5.57 35.02
CA ALA A 108 -6.22 4.89 33.73
C ALA A 108 -5.00 5.19 32.84
N SER A 109 -4.04 4.26 32.78
CA SER A 109 -2.73 4.48 32.15
C SER A 109 -2.81 4.87 30.66
N CYS A 110 -3.89 4.51 29.96
CA CYS A 110 -4.07 4.90 28.56
C CYS A 110 -4.39 6.40 28.35
N ALA A 111 -4.78 7.14 29.38
CA ALA A 111 -5.29 8.51 29.27
C ALA A 111 -4.59 9.52 30.20
N PHE A 112 -3.84 9.07 31.19
CA PHE A 112 -2.96 9.93 31.97
C PHE A 112 -1.59 10.03 31.26
N PRO A 113 -1.07 11.24 30.99
CA PRO A 113 0.28 11.42 30.47
C PRO A 113 1.33 11.14 31.54
N ALA A 114 2.53 10.74 31.13
CA ALA A 114 3.69 10.60 32.01
C ALA A 114 4.14 11.96 32.56
N MET A 115 4.30 12.06 33.89
CA MET A 115 4.75 13.28 34.56
C MET A 115 6.15 13.13 35.20
N PRO A 116 6.96 14.20 35.29
CA PRO A 116 8.30 14.14 35.88
C PRO A 116 8.28 13.66 37.33
N GLY A 117 9.16 12.70 37.66
CA GLY A 117 9.31 12.13 39.00
C GLY A 117 8.15 11.24 39.45
N GLN A 118 7.17 10.95 38.59
CA GLN A 118 6.04 10.09 38.92
C GLN A 118 6.50 8.64 39.18
N GLN A 119 5.96 8.02 40.22
CA GLN A 119 6.26 6.62 40.59
C GLN A 119 5.00 5.77 40.38
N ILE A 120 5.05 4.85 39.42
CA ILE A 120 3.97 3.97 38.99
C ILE A 120 4.24 2.53 39.44
N PHE A 121 3.18 1.86 39.91
CA PHE A 121 3.18 0.45 40.23
C PHE A 121 2.06 -0.26 39.45
N THR A 122 2.34 -1.45 38.92
CA THR A 122 1.49 -2.10 37.89
C THR A 122 1.00 -3.49 38.31
N ASP A 123 1.35 -3.91 39.52
CA ASP A 123 1.34 -5.27 40.06
C ASP A 123 0.92 -5.33 41.55
N THR A 124 0.57 -4.19 42.16
CA THR A 124 0.15 -4.12 43.58
C THR A 124 -1.18 -4.85 43.82
N PRO A 125 -1.50 -5.24 45.07
CA PRO A 125 -2.80 -5.81 45.42
C PRO A 125 -3.98 -4.91 45.05
N LEU A 126 -3.81 -3.58 45.09
CA LEU A 126 -4.84 -2.61 44.67
C LEU A 126 -5.06 -2.68 43.15
N VAL A 127 -3.99 -2.78 42.36
CA VAL A 127 -4.06 -2.91 40.89
C VAL A 127 -4.64 -4.26 40.47
N ALA A 128 -4.25 -5.34 41.14
CA ALA A 128 -4.83 -6.68 40.93
C ALA A 128 -6.34 -6.66 41.20
N LYS A 129 -6.77 -6.16 42.37
CA LYS A 129 -8.19 -6.09 42.74
C LYS A 129 -9.01 -5.19 41.81
N ALA A 130 -8.41 -4.11 41.29
CA ALA A 130 -9.05 -3.25 40.29
C ALA A 130 -9.28 -3.99 38.96
N ARG A 131 -8.31 -4.78 38.48
CA ARG A 131 -8.42 -5.58 37.25
C ARG A 131 -9.44 -6.71 37.39
N GLU A 132 -9.42 -7.44 38.51
CA GLU A 132 -10.43 -8.45 38.84
C GLU A 132 -11.86 -7.88 38.78
N GLY A 133 -12.09 -6.74 39.46
CA GLY A 133 -13.41 -6.11 39.52
C GLY A 133 -13.89 -5.59 38.17
N VAL A 134 -13.00 -5.00 37.36
CA VAL A 134 -13.33 -4.60 35.99
C VAL A 134 -13.67 -5.80 35.12
N MET A 135 -12.87 -6.88 35.20
CA MET A 135 -13.12 -8.11 34.46
C MET A 135 -14.47 -8.75 34.84
N GLU A 136 -14.82 -8.75 36.13
CA GLU A 136 -16.11 -9.23 36.62
C GLU A 136 -17.27 -8.42 36.03
N PHE A 137 -17.19 -7.08 35.98
CA PHE A 137 -18.23 -6.26 35.35
C PHE A 137 -18.35 -6.49 33.83
N LEU A 138 -17.24 -6.72 33.13
CA LEU A 138 -17.25 -7.05 31.69
C LEU A 138 -17.93 -8.40 31.44
N LEU A 139 -17.65 -9.41 32.27
CA LEU A 139 -18.19 -10.76 32.13
C LEU A 139 -19.61 -10.92 32.69
N ALA A 140 -20.03 -10.09 33.64
CA ALA A 140 -21.36 -10.13 34.27
C ALA A 140 -22.48 -10.16 33.23
N ASN A 141 -22.42 -9.29 32.20
CA ASN A 141 -23.38 -9.23 31.10
C ASN A 141 -22.88 -9.84 29.77
N HIS A 142 -21.70 -10.48 29.74
CA HIS A 142 -21.21 -11.18 28.54
C HIS A 142 -21.85 -12.59 28.43
N PRO A 143 -22.30 -13.04 27.24
CA PRO A 143 -22.91 -14.36 27.05
C PRO A 143 -21.87 -15.49 27.14
N LEU A 144 -22.33 -16.72 27.40
CA LEU A 144 -21.49 -17.92 27.48
C LEU A 144 -21.17 -18.51 26.09
N ASP A 145 -20.89 -17.63 25.13
CA ASP A 145 -20.82 -17.92 23.70
C ASP A 145 -19.51 -18.57 23.23
N CYS A 146 -18.52 -18.76 24.12
CA CYS A 146 -17.14 -19.08 23.75
C CYS A 146 -16.97 -20.24 22.75
N PRO A 147 -17.70 -21.38 22.84
CA PRO A 147 -17.61 -22.45 21.84
C PRO A 147 -18.12 -22.03 20.44
N VAL A 148 -19.21 -21.26 20.40
CA VAL A 148 -19.86 -20.73 19.19
C VAL A 148 -19.35 -19.33 18.82
N CYS A 149 -18.21 -18.93 19.36
CA CYS A 149 -17.53 -17.68 19.07
C CYS A 149 -16.37 -17.94 18.12
N ASP A 150 -16.38 -17.32 16.93
CA ASP A 150 -15.30 -17.46 15.95
C ASP A 150 -13.97 -16.85 16.41
N TRP A 151 -14.02 -16.02 17.45
CA TRP A 151 -12.88 -15.38 18.12
C TRP A 151 -12.30 -16.23 19.27
N GLY A 152 -12.91 -17.39 19.58
CA GLY A 152 -12.44 -18.25 20.67
C GLY A 152 -11.01 -18.75 20.39
N GLY A 153 -10.09 -18.50 21.34
CA GLY A 153 -8.66 -18.79 21.17
C GLY A 153 -7.82 -17.66 20.54
N GLU A 154 -8.40 -16.50 20.25
CA GLU A 154 -7.68 -15.25 19.93
C GLU A 154 -8.36 -14.01 20.54
N CYS A 155 -9.04 -14.21 21.68
CA CYS A 155 -9.92 -13.23 22.29
C CYS A 155 -9.25 -12.53 23.47
N ASP A 156 -8.95 -11.23 23.30
CA ASP A 156 -8.51 -10.30 24.34
C ASP A 156 -9.26 -10.53 25.67
N LEU A 157 -10.60 -10.67 25.63
CA LEU A 157 -11.42 -10.88 26.85
C LEU A 157 -11.22 -12.25 27.49
N GLN A 158 -10.98 -13.30 26.71
CA GLN A 158 -10.68 -14.64 27.22
C GLN A 158 -9.31 -14.65 27.89
N ASP A 159 -8.28 -14.17 27.20
CA ASP A 159 -6.89 -14.27 27.65
C ASP A 159 -6.61 -13.32 28.81
N GLN A 160 -7.13 -12.09 28.77
CA GLN A 160 -7.02 -11.14 29.89
C GLN A 160 -7.87 -11.57 31.09
N SER A 161 -8.98 -12.32 30.91
CA SER A 161 -9.71 -12.94 32.01
C SER A 161 -8.89 -14.04 32.67
N MET A 162 -8.32 -14.96 31.90
CA MET A 162 -7.45 -16.02 32.42
C MET A 162 -6.18 -15.50 33.10
N ARG A 163 -5.67 -14.32 32.68
CA ARG A 163 -4.42 -13.75 33.21
C ARG A 163 -4.59 -12.77 34.37
N TYR A 164 -5.70 -12.02 34.43
CA TYR A 164 -5.93 -10.90 35.35
C TYR A 164 -7.33 -10.87 36.00
N GLY A 165 -8.18 -11.86 35.73
CA GLY A 165 -9.55 -11.96 36.26
C GLY A 165 -9.68 -12.82 37.52
N SER A 166 -10.91 -12.89 38.03
CA SER A 166 -11.35 -13.86 39.05
C SER A 166 -11.51 -15.26 38.45
N ASP A 167 -11.28 -16.31 39.25
CA ASP A 167 -11.50 -17.71 38.85
C ASP A 167 -12.99 -18.10 38.76
N ARG A 168 -13.89 -17.28 39.33
CA ARG A 168 -15.33 -17.56 39.44
C ARG A 168 -16.19 -16.31 39.28
N SER A 169 -17.42 -16.52 38.81
CA SER A 169 -18.49 -15.52 38.79
C SER A 169 -19.13 -15.37 40.18
N ARG A 170 -19.59 -14.15 40.51
CA ARG A 170 -20.57 -13.91 41.59
C ARG A 170 -21.94 -13.51 41.06
N PHE A 171 -22.07 -13.22 39.75
CA PHE A 171 -23.32 -12.82 39.10
C PHE A 171 -24.25 -14.02 38.89
N HIS A 172 -25.34 -14.07 39.64
CA HIS A 172 -26.35 -15.15 39.64
C HIS A 172 -27.78 -14.59 39.57
N GLU A 173 -27.97 -13.44 38.91
CA GLU A 173 -29.26 -12.74 38.85
C GLU A 173 -30.34 -13.59 38.18
N ILE A 174 -31.48 -13.78 38.87
CA ILE A 174 -32.62 -14.58 38.37
C ILE A 174 -33.22 -13.99 37.07
N LYS A 175 -33.05 -12.68 36.86
CA LYS A 175 -33.46 -11.99 35.62
C LYS A 175 -32.55 -12.29 34.42
N GLY A 176 -31.43 -12.99 34.63
CA GLY A 176 -30.46 -13.32 33.59
C GLY A 176 -29.54 -12.16 33.22
N LYS A 177 -28.82 -12.35 32.11
CA LYS A 177 -27.95 -11.35 31.46
C LYS A 177 -28.77 -10.51 30.48
N ARG A 178 -28.33 -9.30 30.17
CA ARG A 178 -28.92 -8.49 29.09
C ARG A 178 -28.80 -9.21 27.73
N ALA A 179 -29.72 -8.90 26.82
CA ALA A 179 -29.63 -9.25 25.41
C ALA A 179 -29.63 -7.98 24.55
N VAL A 180 -28.97 -8.03 23.39
CA VAL A 180 -28.83 -6.92 22.42
C VAL A 180 -29.02 -7.48 21.01
N GLU A 181 -29.88 -6.82 20.23
CA GLU A 181 -30.16 -7.16 18.84
C GLU A 181 -28.91 -7.07 17.94
N ASN A 182 -28.75 -8.03 17.03
CA ASN A 182 -27.67 -8.03 16.04
C ASN A 182 -27.98 -7.05 14.90
N LYS A 183 -27.03 -6.17 14.56
CA LYS A 183 -27.20 -5.12 13.54
C LYS A 183 -26.62 -5.53 12.19
N ASN A 184 -27.31 -5.23 11.10
CA ASN A 184 -26.92 -5.65 9.75
C ASN A 184 -25.93 -4.67 9.09
N LEU A 185 -24.64 -4.84 9.36
CA LEU A 185 -23.58 -3.98 8.80
C LEU A 185 -23.23 -4.28 7.32
N GLY A 186 -23.93 -5.20 6.65
CA GLY A 186 -23.69 -5.57 5.24
C GLY A 186 -23.05 -6.95 5.04
N PRO A 187 -22.47 -7.25 3.86
CA PRO A 187 -22.00 -8.59 3.51
C PRO A 187 -20.69 -9.03 4.20
N LEU A 188 -19.88 -8.09 4.70
CA LEU A 188 -18.53 -8.36 5.21
C LEU A 188 -18.49 -8.67 6.71
N VAL A 189 -19.18 -7.88 7.53
CA VAL A 189 -19.13 -8.00 9.00
C VAL A 189 -20.37 -8.73 9.54
N LYS A 190 -20.14 -9.80 10.30
CA LYS A 190 -21.11 -10.56 11.08
C LYS A 190 -21.12 -10.02 12.51
N THR A 191 -22.26 -9.51 12.95
CA THR A 191 -22.44 -8.97 14.31
C THR A 191 -23.05 -10.02 15.25
N VAL A 192 -22.58 -10.05 16.49
CA VAL A 192 -23.23 -10.75 17.61
C VAL A 192 -23.19 -9.83 18.84
N MET A 193 -24.14 -8.90 18.91
CA MET A 193 -24.03 -7.72 19.77
C MET A 193 -24.15 -8.02 21.27
N ASN A 194 -24.72 -9.16 21.64
CA ASN A 194 -24.65 -9.71 23.00
C ASN A 194 -23.21 -9.75 23.55
N ARG A 195 -22.22 -10.07 22.70
CA ARG A 195 -20.80 -10.18 23.08
C ARG A 195 -20.11 -8.83 23.22
N CYS A 196 -20.75 -7.73 22.83
CA CYS A 196 -20.12 -6.41 22.81
C CYS A 196 -19.92 -5.87 24.24
N ILE A 197 -18.69 -5.44 24.52
CA ILE A 197 -18.29 -4.79 25.78
C ILE A 197 -18.22 -3.25 25.68
N GLN A 198 -18.83 -2.67 24.64
CA GLN A 198 -18.95 -1.22 24.40
C GLN A 198 -17.62 -0.42 24.48
N CYS A 199 -16.48 -1.04 24.11
CA CYS A 199 -15.15 -0.42 24.14
C CYS A 199 -14.91 0.72 23.12
N THR A 200 -15.89 0.98 22.23
CA THR A 200 -15.89 2.00 21.16
C THR A 200 -14.65 2.02 20.23
N ARG A 201 -13.86 0.93 20.13
CA ARG A 201 -12.76 0.85 19.13
C ARG A 201 -13.30 0.99 17.71
N CYS A 202 -14.33 0.21 17.36
CA CYS A 202 -14.99 0.24 16.04
C CYS A 202 -15.63 1.60 15.70
N VAL A 203 -16.28 2.27 16.65
CA VAL A 203 -16.87 3.61 16.47
C VAL A 203 -15.79 4.66 16.18
N ARG A 204 -14.70 4.66 16.95
CA ARG A 204 -13.55 5.55 16.69
C ARG A 204 -12.90 5.25 15.35
N TYR A 205 -12.62 3.98 15.04
CA TYR A 205 -12.05 3.61 13.76
C TYR A 205 -12.91 4.05 12.56
N ALA A 206 -14.23 3.85 12.65
CA ALA A 206 -15.16 4.28 11.61
C ALA A 206 -15.09 5.80 11.37
N ASN A 207 -15.08 6.62 12.44
CA ASN A 207 -15.05 8.07 12.33
C ASN A 207 -13.65 8.64 11.99
N ASP A 208 -12.62 8.10 12.64
CA ASP A 208 -11.27 8.67 12.68
C ASP A 208 -10.42 8.14 11.50
N VAL A 209 -10.45 6.84 11.22
CA VAL A 209 -9.55 6.17 10.26
C VAL A 209 -10.22 5.84 8.93
N ALA A 210 -11.38 5.18 8.95
CA ALA A 210 -12.15 4.86 7.74
C ALA A 210 -13.06 6.01 7.26
N GLY A 211 -13.22 7.04 8.09
CA GLY A 211 -13.93 8.28 7.76
C GLY A 211 -15.42 8.18 7.44
N VAL A 212 -16.07 7.07 7.80
CA VAL A 212 -17.51 6.84 7.62
C VAL A 212 -18.25 6.92 8.96
N GLN A 213 -19.00 8.00 9.15
CA GLN A 213 -19.68 8.33 10.41
C GLN A 213 -20.97 7.51 10.67
N ASP A 214 -21.00 6.26 10.23
CA ASP A 214 -22.16 5.37 10.26
C ASP A 214 -22.31 4.63 11.60
N MET A 215 -21.19 4.37 12.29
CA MET A 215 -21.20 3.69 13.59
C MET A 215 -21.24 4.69 14.74
N GLY A 216 -22.19 4.51 15.65
CA GLY A 216 -22.31 5.32 16.87
C GLY A 216 -22.62 4.49 18.11
N THR A 217 -22.93 5.21 19.19
CA THR A 217 -23.47 4.67 20.44
C THR A 217 -24.87 5.23 20.67
N THR A 218 -25.88 4.35 20.75
CA THR A 218 -27.29 4.74 20.95
C THR A 218 -27.80 4.22 22.30
N GLY A 219 -28.78 4.88 22.91
CA GLY A 219 -29.21 4.57 24.27
C GLY A 219 -28.24 5.07 25.35
N ARG A 220 -28.39 4.58 26.59
CA ARG A 220 -27.59 5.01 27.76
C ARG A 220 -27.54 3.92 28.82
N GLY A 221 -26.44 3.85 29.57
CA GLY A 221 -26.29 2.89 30.68
C GLY A 221 -26.09 1.46 30.17
N ASN A 222 -26.75 0.50 30.80
CA ASN A 222 -26.67 -0.92 30.42
C ASN A 222 -27.23 -1.19 29.01
N ASP A 223 -28.19 -0.38 28.59
CA ASP A 223 -28.94 -0.52 27.33
C ASP A 223 -28.30 0.27 26.18
N LEU A 224 -27.05 0.72 26.36
CA LEU A 224 -26.27 1.36 25.31
C LEU A 224 -25.84 0.34 24.25
N GLN A 225 -26.28 0.58 23.01
CA GLN A 225 -25.97 -0.26 21.85
C GLN A 225 -24.88 0.41 20.98
N ILE A 226 -24.08 -0.41 20.30
CA ILE A 226 -23.14 0.03 19.26
C ILE A 226 -23.68 -0.41 17.90
N GLY A 227 -23.61 0.47 16.90
CA GLY A 227 -24.03 0.19 15.53
C GLY A 227 -24.54 1.43 14.82
N THR A 228 -25.23 1.20 13.71
CA THR A 228 -26.07 2.21 13.04
C THR A 228 -27.39 2.36 13.79
N TYR A 229 -27.98 3.56 13.84
CA TYR A 229 -29.28 3.77 14.50
C TYR A 229 -30.46 3.24 13.66
N ILE A 230 -30.43 3.51 12.36
CA ILE A 230 -31.26 2.86 11.35
C ILE A 230 -30.53 1.62 10.79
N GLU A 231 -31.22 0.74 10.07
CA GLU A 231 -30.53 -0.28 9.28
C GLU A 231 -29.79 0.38 8.12
N LYS A 232 -28.44 0.34 8.17
CA LYS A 232 -27.55 0.85 7.14
C LYS A 232 -26.32 -0.06 7.08
N THR A 233 -25.86 -0.38 5.87
CA THR A 233 -24.60 -1.09 5.67
C THR A 233 -23.41 -0.15 5.89
N MET A 234 -22.31 -0.65 6.45
CA MET A 234 -21.11 0.17 6.65
C MET A 234 -20.35 0.29 5.31
N ASN A 235 -20.66 1.34 4.54
CA ASN A 235 -20.10 1.51 3.19
C ASN A 235 -18.73 2.18 3.21
N SER A 236 -17.69 1.40 3.52
CA SER A 236 -16.28 1.78 3.34
C SER A 236 -15.47 0.59 2.85
N GLU A 237 -14.56 0.88 1.93
CA GLU A 237 -13.46 0.07 1.43
C GLU A 237 -12.45 -0.39 2.50
N MET A 238 -12.55 0.15 3.73
CA MET A 238 -11.72 -0.17 4.90
C MET A 238 -12.54 -0.78 6.05
N SER A 239 -13.81 -1.18 5.84
CA SER A 239 -14.75 -1.55 6.90
C SER A 239 -14.30 -2.76 7.74
N GLY A 240 -13.67 -3.76 7.13
CA GLY A 240 -13.36 -5.05 7.75
C GLY A 240 -12.32 -4.99 8.87
N ASN A 241 -11.53 -3.94 8.97
CA ASN A 241 -10.56 -3.77 10.06
C ASN A 241 -11.24 -3.63 11.45
N ILE A 242 -12.55 -3.31 11.51
CA ILE A 242 -13.30 -3.33 12.78
C ILE A 242 -13.42 -4.72 13.42
N ILE A 243 -13.14 -5.79 12.65
CA ILE A 243 -13.10 -7.17 13.13
C ILE A 243 -11.86 -7.35 14.02
N ASP A 244 -10.68 -7.08 13.47
CA ASP A 244 -9.38 -7.24 14.17
C ASP A 244 -9.26 -6.30 15.37
N LEU A 245 -9.82 -5.10 15.24
CA LEU A 245 -9.96 -4.16 16.36
C LEU A 245 -10.85 -4.66 17.49
N CYS A 246 -11.76 -5.59 17.24
CA CYS A 246 -12.72 -6.03 18.24
C CYS A 246 -12.02 -6.94 19.28
N PRO A 247 -11.94 -6.56 20.57
CA PRO A 247 -11.34 -7.40 21.61
C PRO A 247 -12.19 -8.64 21.98
N VAL A 248 -13.29 -8.86 21.24
CA VAL A 248 -14.35 -9.83 21.48
C VAL A 248 -14.97 -10.20 20.13
N GLY A 249 -15.45 -11.43 19.98
CA GLY A 249 -16.15 -11.90 18.76
C GLY A 249 -17.56 -11.33 18.55
N ALA A 250 -17.76 -10.05 18.86
CA ALA A 250 -18.99 -9.29 18.62
C ALA A 250 -19.05 -8.72 17.19
N LEU A 251 -17.89 -8.45 16.58
CA LEU A 251 -17.72 -8.13 15.17
C LEU A 251 -16.77 -9.20 14.60
N THR A 252 -17.21 -9.91 13.57
CA THR A 252 -16.47 -11.07 13.01
C THR A 252 -16.57 -11.09 11.49
N SER A 253 -15.62 -11.73 10.81
CA SER A 253 -15.69 -11.91 9.36
C SER A 253 -16.86 -12.83 8.99
N LYS A 254 -17.82 -12.31 8.21
CA LYS A 254 -18.98 -13.07 7.71
C LYS A 254 -18.56 -14.16 6.70
N PRO A 255 -17.59 -13.94 5.77
CA PRO A 255 -17.08 -14.99 4.89
C PRO A 255 -16.27 -16.10 5.60
N TYR A 256 -15.60 -15.81 6.71
CA TYR A 256 -14.79 -16.79 7.47
C TYR A 256 -15.59 -17.53 8.56
N ALA A 257 -16.79 -17.05 8.89
CA ALA A 257 -17.64 -17.53 9.97
C ALA A 257 -17.72 -19.07 10.06
N PHE A 258 -17.39 -19.62 11.24
CA PHE A 258 -17.42 -21.05 11.56
C PHE A 258 -16.53 -21.98 10.71
N HIS A 259 -15.71 -21.49 9.77
CA HIS A 259 -14.92 -22.36 8.89
C HIS A 259 -13.69 -23.01 9.55
N ALA A 260 -13.08 -22.36 10.55
CA ALA A 260 -11.90 -22.85 11.27
C ALA A 260 -11.77 -22.24 12.68
N ARG A 261 -10.70 -22.59 13.40
CA ARG A 261 -10.29 -21.98 14.69
C ARG A 261 -8.82 -21.54 14.69
N PRO A 262 -8.42 -20.54 15.51
CA PRO A 262 -7.11 -19.87 15.39
C PRO A 262 -5.89 -20.78 15.58
N TRP A 263 -6.06 -21.90 16.30
CA TRP A 263 -5.03 -22.91 16.55
C TRP A 263 -4.88 -23.95 15.42
N GLU A 264 -5.81 -23.99 14.45
CA GLU A 264 -5.75 -24.88 13.28
C GLU A 264 -4.94 -24.28 12.11
N LEU A 265 -4.57 -23.00 12.22
CA LEU A 265 -4.14 -22.18 11.08
C LEU A 265 -2.61 -22.06 11.04
N LYS A 266 -2.01 -22.49 9.92
CA LYS A 266 -0.64 -22.12 9.55
C LYS A 266 -0.64 -20.63 9.20
N LYS A 267 0.07 -19.83 10.00
CA LYS A 267 0.24 -18.39 9.83
C LYS A 267 1.45 -18.14 8.94
N THR A 268 1.25 -17.50 7.77
CA THR A 268 2.32 -17.19 6.81
C THR A 268 2.34 -15.70 6.53
N GLU A 269 3.42 -15.02 6.91
CA GLU A 269 3.63 -13.60 6.57
C GLU A 269 3.94 -13.46 5.07
N SER A 270 3.28 -12.51 4.41
CA SER A 270 3.39 -12.27 2.97
C SER A 270 3.04 -10.80 2.64
N VAL A 271 2.81 -10.52 1.36
CA VAL A 271 2.50 -9.20 0.79
C VAL A 271 1.23 -9.30 -0.04
N ASP A 272 0.39 -8.27 0.00
CA ASP A 272 -0.76 -8.11 -0.88
C ASP A 272 -0.35 -7.64 -2.29
N VAL A 273 -1.19 -7.97 -3.28
CA VAL A 273 -1.01 -7.64 -4.69
C VAL A 273 -2.26 -7.02 -5.35
N LEU A 274 -3.37 -6.89 -4.59
CA LEU A 274 -4.65 -6.44 -5.14
C LEU A 274 -4.74 -4.90 -5.30
N ASP A 275 -3.78 -4.15 -4.77
CA ASP A 275 -3.48 -2.76 -5.12
C ASP A 275 -1.96 -2.57 -5.18
N ALA A 276 -1.48 -1.37 -5.54
CA ALA A 276 -0.04 -1.09 -5.60
C ALA A 276 0.58 -0.62 -4.26
N ILE A 277 -0.09 -0.76 -3.11
CA ILE A 277 0.49 -0.41 -1.80
C ILE A 277 1.49 -1.49 -1.35
N GLY A 278 1.28 -2.74 -1.75
CA GLY A 278 2.05 -3.86 -1.20
C GLY A 278 1.80 -4.04 0.30
N SER A 279 0.53 -3.91 0.71
CA SER A 279 0.11 -3.98 2.11
C SER A 279 0.61 -5.29 2.74
N ASN A 280 1.29 -5.21 3.89
CA ASN A 280 1.83 -6.40 4.53
C ASN A 280 0.74 -7.20 5.24
N ILE A 281 0.75 -8.51 5.01
CA ILE A 281 -0.33 -9.42 5.42
C ILE A 281 0.18 -10.69 6.11
N ARG A 282 -0.73 -11.33 6.84
CA ARG A 282 -0.63 -12.68 7.34
C ARG A 282 -1.72 -13.53 6.69
N VAL A 283 -1.30 -14.48 5.87
CA VAL A 283 -2.16 -15.48 5.23
C VAL A 283 -2.32 -16.64 6.20
N ASP A 284 -3.53 -16.82 6.74
CA ASP A 284 -3.88 -17.92 7.64
C ASP A 284 -4.49 -19.06 6.80
N SER A 285 -3.82 -20.20 6.74
CA SER A 285 -4.19 -21.35 5.89
C SER A 285 -4.41 -22.63 6.70
N ARG A 286 -5.25 -23.54 6.19
CA ARG A 286 -5.47 -24.88 6.74
C ARG A 286 -5.35 -25.92 5.63
N GLY A 287 -4.30 -26.74 5.69
CA GLY A 287 -3.96 -27.66 4.60
C GLY A 287 -3.65 -26.90 3.31
N VAL A 288 -4.35 -27.24 2.22
CA VAL A 288 -4.18 -26.60 0.90
C VAL A 288 -5.00 -25.31 0.71
N GLN A 289 -5.77 -24.87 1.72
CA GLN A 289 -6.75 -23.80 1.56
C GLN A 289 -6.41 -22.56 2.39
N VAL A 290 -6.41 -21.37 1.75
CA VAL A 290 -6.39 -20.08 2.45
C VAL A 290 -7.73 -19.86 3.14
N MET A 291 -7.72 -19.67 4.47
CA MET A 291 -8.95 -19.52 5.25
C MET A 291 -9.33 -18.05 5.43
N ARG A 292 -8.36 -17.19 5.75
CA ARG A 292 -8.52 -15.74 5.88
C ARG A 292 -7.20 -15.02 5.62
N ILE A 293 -7.29 -13.71 5.36
CA ILE A 293 -6.15 -12.80 5.31
C ILE A 293 -6.34 -11.74 6.39
N LEU A 294 -5.25 -11.41 7.09
CA LEU A 294 -5.18 -10.42 8.16
C LEU A 294 -3.98 -9.49 7.92
N PRO A 295 -3.96 -8.26 8.47
CA PRO A 295 -2.82 -7.37 8.37
C PRO A 295 -1.60 -7.91 9.14
N ARG A 296 -0.40 -7.56 8.68
CA ARG A 296 0.84 -7.54 9.46
C ARG A 296 1.19 -6.08 9.71
N THR A 297 1.65 -5.75 10.93
CA THR A 297 2.09 -4.39 11.26
C THR A 297 3.28 -3.97 10.38
N ASN A 298 3.14 -2.84 9.69
CA ASN A 298 4.24 -2.13 9.04
C ASN A 298 3.97 -0.61 9.01
N ASP A 299 4.60 0.12 9.92
CA ASP A 299 4.52 1.59 10.06
C ASP A 299 4.97 2.35 8.81
N ASP A 300 5.81 1.75 7.97
CA ASP A 300 6.25 2.35 6.71
C ASP A 300 5.20 2.24 5.59
N VAL A 301 4.25 1.30 5.70
CA VAL A 301 3.29 1.00 4.63
C VAL A 301 1.87 1.14 5.18
N ASN A 302 1.29 0.05 5.69
CA ASN A 302 -0.15 -0.06 5.98
C ASN A 302 -0.55 0.16 7.46
N GLU A 303 0.40 0.58 8.31
CA GLU A 303 0.27 0.59 9.78
C GLU A 303 -0.20 -0.76 10.30
N GLU A 304 -1.48 -0.92 10.62
CA GLU A 304 -2.11 -2.16 11.13
C GLU A 304 -3.35 -2.54 10.30
N TRP A 305 -3.52 -1.94 9.12
CA TRP A 305 -4.74 -1.99 8.32
C TRP A 305 -4.56 -2.75 7.01
N ILE A 306 -5.65 -3.23 6.42
CA ILE A 306 -5.74 -3.65 5.02
C ILE A 306 -7.10 -3.26 4.44
N ASN A 307 -7.18 -3.08 3.13
CA ASN A 307 -8.44 -2.79 2.46
C ASN A 307 -9.33 -4.06 2.39
N ASP A 308 -10.63 -3.89 2.13
CA ASP A 308 -11.59 -4.99 2.16
C ASP A 308 -11.45 -5.96 0.98
N LYS A 309 -10.89 -5.51 -0.16
CA LYS A 309 -10.53 -6.40 -1.27
C LYS A 309 -9.37 -7.33 -0.86
N THR A 310 -8.28 -6.80 -0.29
CA THR A 310 -7.18 -7.57 0.32
C THR A 310 -7.68 -8.60 1.33
N ARG A 311 -8.61 -8.19 2.20
CA ARG A 311 -9.10 -8.99 3.33
C ARG A 311 -10.03 -10.13 2.91
N PHE A 312 -10.85 -9.91 1.87
CA PHE A 312 -12.01 -10.78 1.58
C PHE A 312 -12.05 -11.40 0.18
N ALA A 313 -11.21 -10.99 -0.78
CA ALA A 313 -11.09 -11.68 -2.08
C ALA A 313 -10.37 -13.04 -1.98
N ASN A 314 -9.97 -13.47 -0.78
CA ASN A 314 -9.28 -14.74 -0.51
C ASN A 314 -10.16 -15.99 -0.74
N ASP A 315 -11.47 -15.82 -0.98
CA ASP A 315 -12.35 -16.87 -1.47
C ASP A 315 -12.22 -17.07 -2.99
N GLY A 316 -11.97 -16.01 -3.77
CA GLY A 316 -11.75 -16.05 -5.22
C GLY A 316 -10.62 -17.00 -5.61
N LEU A 317 -9.55 -17.07 -4.82
CA LEU A 317 -8.43 -18.03 -4.94
C LEU A 317 -8.86 -19.52 -5.06
N LYS A 318 -10.12 -19.85 -4.79
CA LYS A 318 -10.70 -21.21 -4.78
C LYS A 318 -11.63 -21.47 -5.97
N TYR A 319 -12.06 -20.44 -6.69
CA TYR A 319 -13.03 -20.50 -7.78
C TYR A 319 -12.36 -20.15 -9.12
N GLN A 320 -12.90 -20.64 -10.24
CA GLN A 320 -12.41 -20.35 -11.61
C GLN A 320 -10.88 -20.53 -11.82
N ARG A 321 -10.22 -21.36 -11.00
CA ARG A 321 -8.76 -21.57 -11.05
C ARG A 321 -8.35 -22.41 -12.27
N LEU A 322 -7.34 -21.94 -13.00
CA LEU A 322 -6.65 -22.78 -13.97
C LEU A 322 -5.79 -23.81 -13.22
N THR A 323 -6.04 -25.09 -13.48
CA THR A 323 -5.40 -26.21 -12.76
C THR A 323 -4.72 -27.24 -13.66
N THR A 324 -4.97 -27.18 -14.98
CA THR A 324 -4.31 -27.98 -16.01
C THR A 324 -4.05 -27.09 -17.23
N PRO A 325 -2.99 -27.34 -18.02
CA PRO A 325 -2.88 -26.73 -19.34
C PRO A 325 -4.12 -27.03 -20.20
N LEU A 326 -4.55 -26.06 -20.99
CA LEU A 326 -5.69 -26.18 -21.89
C LEU A 326 -5.26 -25.78 -23.30
N ILE A 327 -5.69 -26.54 -24.31
CA ILE A 327 -5.51 -26.20 -25.74
C ILE A 327 -6.90 -26.05 -26.37
N LYS A 328 -7.09 -25.00 -27.17
CA LYS A 328 -8.33 -24.71 -27.88
C LYS A 328 -8.46 -25.61 -29.11
N GLN A 329 -9.60 -26.28 -29.24
CA GLN A 329 -9.92 -27.16 -30.35
C GLN A 329 -11.31 -26.79 -30.89
N GLY A 330 -11.33 -25.85 -31.84
CA GLY A 330 -12.56 -25.25 -32.35
C GLY A 330 -13.12 -24.21 -31.37
N ASP A 331 -14.32 -24.45 -30.88
CA ASP A 331 -15.09 -23.57 -29.99
C ASP A 331 -14.82 -23.79 -28.49
N ARG A 332 -14.00 -24.79 -28.14
CA ARG A 332 -13.83 -25.28 -26.76
C ARG A 332 -12.38 -25.52 -26.38
N PHE A 333 -12.08 -25.40 -25.09
CA PHE A 333 -10.82 -25.82 -24.50
C PHE A 333 -10.83 -27.31 -24.15
N VAL A 334 -9.70 -27.99 -24.38
CA VAL A 334 -9.45 -29.39 -24.05
C VAL A 334 -8.23 -29.47 -23.12
N PRO A 335 -8.29 -30.19 -21.99
CA PRO A 335 -7.13 -30.37 -21.11
C PRO A 335 -5.98 -31.10 -21.82
N ALA A 336 -4.76 -30.61 -21.61
CA ALA A 336 -3.53 -31.14 -22.19
C ALA A 336 -2.45 -31.34 -21.12
N SER A 337 -1.44 -32.15 -21.42
CA SER A 337 -0.23 -32.24 -20.60
C SER A 337 0.70 -31.05 -20.82
N TRP A 338 1.64 -30.83 -19.91
CA TRP A 338 2.65 -29.77 -20.04
C TRP A 338 3.52 -29.90 -21.32
N PRO A 339 4.04 -31.09 -21.69
CA PRO A 339 4.79 -31.24 -22.95
C PRO A 339 3.96 -30.90 -24.19
N GLU A 340 2.69 -31.34 -24.26
CA GLU A 340 1.80 -31.04 -25.39
C GLU A 340 1.53 -29.53 -25.49
N ALA A 341 1.16 -28.88 -24.39
CA ALA A 341 0.87 -27.45 -24.40
C ALA A 341 2.09 -26.60 -24.77
N LEU A 342 3.28 -26.93 -24.28
CA LEU A 342 4.52 -26.22 -24.64
C LEU A 342 4.93 -26.46 -26.09
N ALA A 343 4.74 -27.68 -26.61
CA ALA A 343 4.98 -27.99 -28.02
C ALA A 343 4.02 -27.22 -28.94
N THR A 344 2.72 -27.21 -28.65
CA THR A 344 1.71 -26.45 -29.42
C THR A 344 1.98 -24.94 -29.40
N ILE A 345 2.61 -24.38 -28.36
CA ILE A 345 3.04 -22.97 -28.36
C ILE A 345 4.23 -22.73 -29.31
N ALA A 346 5.24 -23.61 -29.30
CA ALA A 346 6.37 -23.51 -30.22
C ALA A 346 5.94 -23.71 -31.69
N GLU A 347 5.03 -24.66 -31.94
CA GLU A 347 4.36 -24.85 -33.23
C GLU A 347 3.53 -23.62 -33.61
N GLY A 348 2.78 -23.03 -32.68
CA GLY A 348 2.00 -21.81 -32.88
C GLY A 348 2.83 -20.59 -33.28
N LEU A 349 3.99 -20.39 -32.65
CA LEU A 349 4.95 -19.39 -33.08
C LEU A 349 5.45 -19.69 -34.50
N ALA A 350 5.87 -20.93 -34.77
CA ALA A 350 6.38 -21.32 -36.09
C ALA A 350 5.32 -21.17 -37.21
N SER A 351 4.05 -21.48 -36.94
CA SER A 351 2.95 -21.41 -37.90
C SER A 351 2.40 -19.99 -38.10
N SER A 352 2.41 -19.14 -37.06
CA SER A 352 2.08 -17.70 -37.20
C SER A 352 3.12 -16.96 -38.05
N GLY A 353 4.34 -17.50 -38.14
CA GLY A 353 5.45 -16.92 -38.90
C GLY A 353 5.95 -15.59 -38.33
N ALA A 354 5.59 -15.26 -37.08
CA ALA A 354 5.94 -14.01 -36.41
C ALA A 354 7.45 -13.84 -36.29
N LYS A 355 7.96 -12.64 -36.61
CA LYS A 355 9.40 -12.31 -36.51
C LYS A 355 9.63 -10.94 -35.92
N GLY A 356 10.61 -10.84 -35.03
CA GLY A 356 10.89 -9.61 -34.29
C GLY A 356 9.64 -9.09 -33.58
N ASP A 357 9.35 -7.79 -33.70
CA ASP A 357 8.25 -7.12 -33.02
C ASP A 357 6.82 -7.59 -33.39
N GLU A 358 6.66 -8.57 -34.27
CA GLU A 358 5.41 -9.33 -34.41
C GLU A 358 5.17 -10.32 -33.24
N ILE A 359 6.16 -10.54 -32.38
CA ILE A 359 6.11 -11.38 -31.17
C ILE A 359 5.94 -10.46 -29.95
N LYS A 360 4.74 -10.40 -29.37
CA LYS A 360 4.41 -9.48 -28.27
C LYS A 360 4.24 -10.20 -26.93
N ALA A 361 4.65 -9.57 -25.85
CA ALA A 361 4.31 -9.97 -24.49
C ALA A 361 3.53 -8.86 -23.77
N VAL A 362 2.55 -9.24 -22.95
CA VAL A 362 1.73 -8.34 -22.13
C VAL A 362 1.79 -8.78 -20.68
N ALA A 363 2.33 -7.92 -19.81
CA ALA A 363 2.39 -8.15 -18.37
C ALA A 363 1.14 -7.60 -17.67
N GLY A 364 0.48 -8.48 -16.92
CA GLY A 364 -0.77 -8.22 -16.24
C GLY A 364 -0.64 -7.49 -14.91
N ALA A 365 -1.77 -7.04 -14.35
CA ALA A 365 -1.83 -6.36 -13.05
C ALA A 365 -1.14 -7.10 -11.88
N LEU A 366 -1.16 -8.45 -11.91
CA LEU A 366 -0.70 -9.34 -10.83
C LEU A 366 0.63 -10.06 -11.13
N ALA A 367 1.29 -9.75 -12.24
CA ALA A 367 2.57 -10.37 -12.61
C ALA A 367 3.70 -9.99 -11.64
N ASP A 368 4.46 -11.00 -11.18
CA ASP A 368 5.65 -10.82 -10.33
C ASP A 368 6.91 -10.47 -11.14
N VAL A 369 7.88 -9.84 -10.48
CA VAL A 369 9.09 -9.32 -11.14
C VAL A 369 9.96 -10.44 -11.73
N GLU A 370 10.14 -11.55 -11.01
CA GLU A 370 10.86 -12.72 -11.54
C GLU A 370 10.27 -13.17 -12.88
N SER A 371 8.95 -13.38 -12.94
CA SER A 371 8.29 -13.86 -14.15
C SER A 371 8.28 -12.85 -15.29
N MET A 372 8.20 -11.55 -14.99
CA MET A 372 8.33 -10.50 -16.01
C MET A 372 9.77 -10.38 -16.54
N VAL A 373 10.80 -10.56 -15.71
CA VAL A 373 12.21 -10.64 -16.16
C VAL A 373 12.41 -11.86 -17.05
N VAL A 374 11.89 -13.03 -16.65
CA VAL A 374 12.04 -14.25 -17.45
C VAL A 374 11.33 -14.15 -18.81
N LEU A 375 10.15 -13.52 -18.85
CA LEU A 375 9.44 -13.25 -20.09
C LEU A 375 10.15 -12.21 -20.97
N LYS A 376 10.70 -11.15 -20.38
CA LYS A 376 11.53 -10.17 -21.09
C LYS A 376 12.73 -10.84 -21.76
N ASP A 377 13.56 -11.56 -21.01
CA ASP A 377 14.75 -12.21 -21.58
C ASP A 377 14.42 -13.27 -22.66
N LEU A 378 13.25 -13.93 -22.59
CA LEU A 378 12.78 -14.81 -23.67
C LEU A 378 12.40 -14.02 -24.94
N ILE A 379 11.56 -13.00 -24.82
CA ILE A 379 11.06 -12.21 -25.96
C ILE A 379 12.22 -11.47 -26.66
N ASN A 380 13.15 -10.92 -25.86
CA ASN A 380 14.39 -10.32 -26.36
C ASN A 380 15.30 -11.35 -27.07
N LYS A 381 15.36 -12.61 -26.61
CA LYS A 381 16.08 -13.69 -27.32
C LYS A 381 15.39 -14.14 -28.63
N LEU A 382 14.07 -13.99 -28.73
CA LEU A 382 13.31 -14.17 -29.97
C LEU A 382 13.44 -12.96 -30.93
N GLY A 383 14.19 -11.93 -30.53
CA GLY A 383 14.53 -10.78 -31.37
C GLY A 383 13.51 -9.63 -31.34
N SER A 384 12.68 -9.54 -30.30
CA SER A 384 11.69 -8.48 -30.13
C SER A 384 11.89 -7.65 -28.86
N ASP A 385 11.50 -6.37 -28.93
CA ASP A 385 11.31 -5.47 -27.79
C ASP A 385 9.82 -5.07 -27.63
N ASN A 386 8.86 -5.91 -28.06
CA ASN A 386 7.42 -5.67 -27.95
C ASN A 386 6.86 -6.14 -26.58
N LEU A 387 7.34 -5.47 -25.54
CA LEU A 387 6.97 -5.68 -24.14
C LEU A 387 5.93 -4.64 -23.73
N ALA A 388 4.72 -5.07 -23.35
CA ALA A 388 3.59 -4.19 -23.03
C ALA A 388 2.98 -4.50 -21.67
N THR A 389 2.12 -3.61 -21.17
CA THR A 389 1.27 -3.85 -19.99
C THR A 389 -0.22 -3.83 -20.36
N ASP A 390 -1.08 -4.51 -19.59
CA ASP A 390 -2.55 -4.49 -19.76
C ASP A 390 -3.21 -3.22 -19.19
N GLN A 391 -2.55 -2.07 -19.31
CA GLN A 391 -3.16 -0.76 -19.04
C GLN A 391 -3.57 -0.09 -20.36
N ILE A 392 -4.42 0.93 -20.30
CA ILE A 392 -4.86 1.65 -21.51
C ILE A 392 -3.65 2.34 -22.16
N ASN A 393 -3.46 2.15 -23.46
CA ASN A 393 -2.25 2.53 -24.21
C ASN A 393 -0.94 1.86 -23.72
N GLY A 394 -1.01 0.74 -22.98
CA GLY A 394 0.17 -0.02 -22.50
C GLY A 394 0.97 -0.72 -23.60
N ASP A 395 0.48 -0.68 -24.84
CA ASP A 395 1.19 -1.00 -26.09
C ASP A 395 2.11 0.14 -26.59
N GLN A 396 2.05 1.32 -25.95
CA GLN A 396 2.91 2.47 -26.24
C GLN A 396 3.93 2.69 -25.12
N ALA A 397 5.05 3.32 -25.44
CA ALA A 397 6.01 3.74 -24.42
C ALA A 397 5.36 4.75 -23.43
N PRO A 398 5.54 4.57 -22.10
CA PRO A 398 4.82 5.36 -21.10
C PRO A 398 5.18 6.85 -21.18
N ILE A 399 4.19 7.72 -21.06
CA ILE A 399 4.35 9.18 -21.23
C ILE A 399 5.42 9.77 -20.30
N HIS A 400 5.56 9.22 -19.11
CA HIS A 400 6.51 9.69 -18.09
C HIS A 400 7.94 9.13 -18.24
N GLY A 401 8.16 8.19 -19.17
CA GLY A 401 9.41 7.43 -19.35
C GLY A 401 9.64 6.37 -18.26
N ALA A 402 10.58 5.45 -18.52
CA ALA A 402 11.01 4.42 -17.56
C ALA A 402 12.42 4.68 -16.97
N ASP A 403 13.22 5.53 -17.61
CA ASP A 403 14.65 5.75 -17.32
C ASP A 403 14.93 6.29 -15.90
N PHE A 404 13.96 6.99 -15.31
CA PHE A 404 14.07 7.60 -13.98
C PHE A 404 12.92 7.17 -13.08
N ARG A 405 13.20 6.36 -12.05
CA ARG A 405 12.20 5.89 -11.06
C ARG A 405 11.30 7.02 -10.53
N SER A 406 11.90 8.19 -10.27
CA SER A 406 11.20 9.41 -9.81
C SER A 406 9.98 9.83 -10.63
N ASN A 407 9.88 9.40 -11.90
CA ASN A 407 8.77 9.74 -12.78
C ASN A 407 7.56 8.79 -12.64
N TYR A 408 7.67 7.70 -11.87
CA TYR A 408 6.60 6.72 -11.65
C TYR A 408 6.49 6.19 -10.20
N THR A 409 7.39 6.57 -9.30
CA THR A 409 7.32 6.26 -7.86
C THR A 409 6.72 7.37 -7.00
N PHE A 410 6.23 6.97 -5.82
CA PHE A 410 5.71 7.82 -4.74
C PHE A 410 6.87 8.29 -3.85
N ASN A 411 7.62 9.25 -4.37
CA ASN A 411 8.95 9.65 -3.87
C ASN A 411 9.00 10.26 -2.46
N THR A 412 7.89 10.73 -1.87
CA THR A 412 7.87 11.15 -0.45
C THR A 412 7.88 9.97 0.52
N THR A 413 7.67 8.74 0.04
CA THR A 413 7.18 7.57 0.82
C THR A 413 5.78 7.78 1.39
N ILE A 414 5.11 6.68 1.73
CA ILE A 414 3.75 6.65 2.31
C ILE A 414 3.70 7.37 3.69
N PRO A 415 4.67 7.22 4.62
CA PRO A 415 4.69 7.98 5.86
C PRO A 415 4.95 9.48 5.63
N GLY A 416 5.66 9.84 4.55
CA GLY A 416 5.93 11.23 4.18
C GLY A 416 4.68 12.06 3.90
N ILE A 417 3.53 11.43 3.62
CA ILE A 417 2.21 12.11 3.57
C ILE A 417 1.94 12.87 4.88
N GLU A 418 2.36 12.32 6.02
CA GLU A 418 2.18 12.94 7.32
C GLU A 418 3.07 14.18 7.52
N GLU A 419 4.10 14.40 6.69
CA GLU A 419 4.96 15.59 6.73
C GLU A 419 4.58 16.71 5.74
N ALA A 420 3.62 16.46 4.83
CA ALA A 420 3.14 17.49 3.91
C ALA A 420 2.30 18.55 4.65
N ASP A 421 2.32 19.80 4.15
CA ASP A 421 1.44 20.87 4.62
C ASP A 421 0.40 21.35 3.59
N VAL A 422 0.66 21.12 2.28
CA VAL A 422 -0.36 21.25 1.22
C VAL A 422 -0.23 20.08 0.24
N LEU A 423 -1.34 19.40 -0.06
CA LEU A 423 -1.41 18.24 -0.96
C LEU A 423 -2.28 18.52 -2.18
N LEU A 424 -1.73 18.34 -3.38
CA LEU A 424 -2.46 18.36 -4.64
C LEU A 424 -2.65 16.94 -5.19
N LEU A 425 -3.90 16.50 -5.31
CA LEU A 425 -4.30 15.27 -6.00
C LEU A 425 -4.66 15.60 -7.47
N VAL A 426 -4.10 14.88 -8.44
CA VAL A 426 -4.37 15.07 -9.87
C VAL A 426 -4.74 13.76 -10.55
N GLY A 427 -5.96 13.69 -11.09
CA GLY A 427 -6.45 12.54 -11.88
C GLY A 427 -6.48 11.22 -11.10
N THR A 428 -6.71 11.27 -9.79
CA THR A 428 -6.72 10.10 -8.90
C THR A 428 -7.90 10.12 -7.93
N ASN A 429 -8.41 8.93 -7.61
CA ASN A 429 -9.26 8.66 -6.46
C ASN A 429 -8.49 7.71 -5.51
N PRO A 430 -7.62 8.23 -4.62
CA PRO A 430 -6.76 7.40 -3.78
C PRO A 430 -7.55 6.44 -2.88
N ARG A 431 -8.80 6.77 -2.54
CA ARG A 431 -9.71 5.89 -1.80
C ARG A 431 -9.95 4.55 -2.49
N HIS A 432 -10.08 4.52 -3.82
CA HIS A 432 -10.29 3.28 -4.59
C HIS A 432 -8.99 2.70 -5.17
N GLU A 433 -8.04 3.56 -5.56
CA GLU A 433 -6.77 3.11 -6.16
C GLU A 433 -5.79 2.53 -5.15
N ALA A 434 -5.78 3.07 -3.92
CA ALA A 434 -4.73 2.81 -2.95
C ALA A 434 -5.19 3.19 -1.53
N ALA A 435 -6.21 2.51 -1.00
CA ALA A 435 -6.99 2.96 0.17
C ALA A 435 -6.15 3.30 1.42
N ILE A 436 -5.00 2.64 1.61
CA ILE A 436 -4.02 2.96 2.66
C ILE A 436 -3.46 4.38 2.53
N VAL A 437 -3.14 4.84 1.32
CA VAL A 437 -2.72 6.24 1.08
C VAL A 437 -3.85 7.20 1.43
N ASN A 438 -5.11 6.84 1.14
CA ASN A 438 -6.27 7.65 1.55
C ASN A 438 -6.40 7.76 3.09
N THR A 439 -6.18 6.68 3.85
CA THR A 439 -6.19 6.75 5.32
C THR A 439 -5.00 7.52 5.90
N ARG A 440 -3.83 7.50 5.26
CA ARG A 440 -2.69 8.37 5.63
C ARG A 440 -2.96 9.84 5.37
N ILE A 441 -3.55 10.18 4.22
CA ILE A 441 -3.98 11.56 3.92
C ILE A 441 -5.01 12.02 4.95
N ARG A 442 -5.99 11.15 5.29
CA ARG A 442 -6.96 11.42 6.36
C ARG A 442 -6.29 11.67 7.72
N LYS A 443 -5.33 10.83 8.10
CA LYS A 443 -4.56 10.97 9.36
C LYS A 443 -3.82 12.30 9.41
N ALA A 444 -3.20 12.72 8.31
CA ALA A 444 -2.55 14.03 8.19
C ALA A 444 -3.56 15.20 8.30
N TYR A 445 -4.69 15.12 7.60
CA TYR A 445 -5.79 16.09 7.68
C TYR A 445 -6.31 16.26 9.12
N LEU A 446 -6.60 15.17 9.83
CA LEU A 446 -7.15 15.20 11.20
C LEU A 446 -6.15 15.64 12.29
N HIS A 447 -4.84 15.53 12.06
CA HIS A 447 -3.82 15.78 13.09
C HIS A 447 -2.85 16.92 12.79
N ARG A 448 -2.80 17.43 11.55
CA ARG A 448 -1.84 18.47 11.11
C ARG A 448 -2.45 19.56 10.23
N GLU A 449 -3.78 19.60 10.10
CA GLU A 449 -4.51 20.63 9.31
C GLU A 449 -4.07 20.68 7.83
N LEU A 450 -3.77 19.50 7.24
CA LEU A 450 -3.31 19.37 5.85
C LEU A 450 -4.31 19.98 4.86
N ASP A 451 -3.84 20.96 4.07
CA ASP A 451 -4.63 21.63 3.04
C ASP A 451 -4.66 20.78 1.75
N ILE A 452 -5.82 20.24 1.37
CA ILE A 452 -5.95 19.29 0.26
C ILE A 452 -6.68 19.91 -0.92
N GLY A 453 -6.13 19.78 -2.13
CA GLY A 453 -6.76 20.19 -3.39
C GLY A 453 -6.90 19.02 -4.37
N LEU A 454 -8.01 18.96 -5.11
CA LEU A 454 -8.28 17.92 -6.12
C LEU A 454 -8.51 18.51 -7.52
N ILE A 455 -7.76 18.01 -8.51
CA ILE A 455 -8.03 18.20 -9.94
C ILE A 455 -8.50 16.86 -10.53
N GLY A 456 -9.80 16.75 -10.81
CA GLY A 456 -10.44 15.55 -11.36
C GLY A 456 -11.95 15.49 -11.09
N GLU A 457 -12.55 14.33 -11.29
CA GLU A 457 -13.93 14.00 -10.90
C GLU A 457 -14.17 14.29 -9.41
N LYS A 458 -15.35 14.82 -9.06
CA LYS A 458 -15.75 15.00 -7.66
C LYS A 458 -16.13 13.66 -7.04
N VAL A 459 -15.25 13.14 -6.19
CA VAL A 459 -15.42 11.88 -5.46
C VAL A 459 -15.43 12.11 -3.94
N ASP A 460 -16.06 11.21 -3.19
CA ASP A 460 -15.99 11.20 -1.73
C ASP A 460 -14.68 10.54 -1.25
N LEU A 461 -13.75 11.35 -0.75
CA LEU A 461 -12.46 10.90 -0.20
C LEU A 461 -12.50 10.66 1.32
N THR A 462 -13.67 10.74 1.95
CA THR A 462 -13.93 10.77 3.41
C THR A 462 -13.55 12.06 4.15
N TYR A 463 -12.68 12.90 3.58
CA TYR A 463 -12.24 14.19 4.11
C TYR A 463 -12.59 15.34 3.15
N GLU A 464 -12.62 16.57 3.67
CA GLU A 464 -12.88 17.76 2.85
C GLU A 464 -11.65 18.16 2.01
N TYR A 465 -11.89 18.77 0.86
CA TYR A 465 -10.83 19.25 -0.06
C TYR A 465 -11.32 20.42 -0.91
N ASP A 466 -10.39 21.30 -1.31
CA ASP A 466 -10.62 22.31 -2.33
C ASP A 466 -10.74 21.63 -3.71
N HIS A 467 -11.92 21.65 -4.33
CA HIS A 467 -12.05 21.17 -5.70
C HIS A 467 -11.53 22.23 -6.68
N VAL A 468 -10.33 22.01 -7.21
CA VAL A 468 -9.57 22.97 -8.03
C VAL A 468 -10.04 22.96 -9.50
N GLY A 469 -10.50 21.81 -9.99
CA GLY A 469 -11.06 21.69 -11.35
C GLY A 469 -11.19 20.24 -11.82
N THR A 470 -11.50 20.04 -13.11
CA THR A 470 -11.81 18.70 -13.68
C THR A 470 -10.94 18.28 -14.87
N ASP A 471 -10.17 19.18 -15.48
CA ASP A 471 -9.45 18.94 -16.73
C ASP A 471 -7.99 19.45 -16.70
N ALA A 472 -7.28 19.28 -17.80
CA ALA A 472 -5.89 19.75 -17.95
C ALA A 472 -5.74 21.28 -17.89
N LYS A 473 -6.81 22.06 -18.09
CA LYS A 473 -6.75 23.53 -17.98
C LYS A 473 -6.60 23.96 -16.52
N ALA A 474 -7.24 23.27 -15.58
CA ALA A 474 -7.09 23.55 -14.15
C ALA A 474 -5.62 23.47 -13.69
N VAL A 475 -4.84 22.55 -14.26
CA VAL A 475 -3.37 22.43 -14.03
C VAL A 475 -2.63 23.66 -14.58
N GLN A 476 -3.00 24.14 -15.78
CA GLN A 476 -2.42 25.35 -16.38
C GLN A 476 -2.82 26.62 -15.61
N GLU A 477 -4.04 26.68 -15.08
CA GLU A 477 -4.50 27.80 -14.26
C GLU A 477 -3.77 27.85 -12.91
N LEU A 478 -3.60 26.71 -12.25
CA LEU A 478 -2.78 26.55 -11.05
C LEU A 478 -1.32 26.99 -11.29
N LEU A 479 -0.70 26.52 -12.39
CA LEU A 479 0.65 26.93 -12.81
C LEU A 479 0.75 28.44 -13.08
N SER A 480 -0.31 29.06 -13.62
CA SER A 480 -0.39 30.51 -13.82
C SER A 480 -0.68 31.32 -12.53
N GLY A 481 -0.83 30.66 -11.38
CA GLY A 481 -1.09 31.29 -10.10
C GLY A 481 -2.54 31.73 -9.86
N LYS A 482 -3.50 31.19 -10.62
CA LYS A 482 -4.94 31.51 -10.47
C LYS A 482 -5.63 30.64 -9.42
N GLY A 483 -6.71 31.16 -8.85
CA GLY A 483 -7.53 30.47 -7.85
C GLY A 483 -7.03 30.65 -6.41
N ALA A 484 -7.80 30.15 -5.44
CA ALA A 484 -7.45 30.23 -4.02
C ALA A 484 -6.32 29.24 -3.67
N PHE A 485 -6.43 27.99 -4.13
CA PHE A 485 -5.47 26.92 -3.84
C PHE A 485 -4.05 27.23 -4.35
N ALA A 486 -3.90 27.98 -5.44
CA ALA A 486 -2.59 28.43 -5.92
C ALA A 486 -1.82 29.30 -4.91
N LYS A 487 -2.53 30.01 -4.02
CA LYS A 487 -1.90 30.79 -2.94
C LYS A 487 -1.42 29.88 -1.82
N LYS A 488 -2.30 28.99 -1.32
CA LYS A 488 -1.97 27.93 -0.34
C LYS A 488 -0.73 27.16 -0.78
N PHE A 489 -0.74 26.62 -1.99
CA PHE A 489 0.36 25.84 -2.57
C PHE A 489 1.66 26.62 -2.72
N LYS A 490 1.59 27.94 -3.00
CA LYS A 490 2.78 28.81 -3.08
C LYS A 490 3.35 29.16 -1.69
N GLU A 491 2.50 29.23 -0.67
CA GLU A 491 2.89 29.55 0.70
C GLU A 491 3.46 28.33 1.46
N ALA A 492 2.93 27.13 1.19
CA ALA A 492 3.35 25.80 1.67
C ALA A 492 4.87 25.61 1.83
N LYS A 493 5.32 24.92 2.89
CA LYS A 493 6.74 24.63 3.19
C LYS A 493 7.17 23.25 2.71
N LYS A 494 6.30 22.25 2.86
CA LYS A 494 6.42 20.88 2.33
C LYS A 494 5.20 20.57 1.44
N PRO A 495 5.04 21.28 0.31
CA PRO A 495 4.01 20.94 -0.67
C PRO A 495 4.24 19.53 -1.24
N MET A 496 3.15 18.89 -1.61
CA MET A 496 3.11 17.54 -2.17
C MET A 496 2.16 17.51 -3.38
N ILE A 497 2.56 16.81 -4.43
CA ILE A 497 1.75 16.51 -5.61
C ILE A 497 1.68 14.99 -5.74
N VAL A 498 0.47 14.45 -5.89
CA VAL A 498 0.21 13.04 -6.19
C VAL A 498 -0.59 12.95 -7.48
N VAL A 499 -0.01 12.30 -8.49
CA VAL A 499 -0.60 12.10 -9.81
C VAL A 499 -1.07 10.66 -9.94
N GLY A 500 -2.32 10.43 -10.31
CA GLY A 500 -2.81 9.08 -10.59
C GLY A 500 -2.14 8.45 -11.81
N SER A 501 -1.81 7.17 -11.74
CA SER A 501 -1.29 6.38 -12.88
C SER A 501 -2.11 6.58 -14.17
N ALA A 502 -3.44 6.67 -14.06
CA ALA A 502 -4.36 6.90 -15.17
C ALA A 502 -4.17 8.24 -15.92
N VAL A 503 -3.43 9.20 -15.35
CA VAL A 503 -3.04 10.43 -16.08
C VAL A 503 -2.11 10.12 -17.25
N ALA A 504 -1.32 9.03 -17.20
CA ALA A 504 -0.52 8.56 -18.33
C ALA A 504 -1.36 7.90 -19.44
N GLU A 505 -2.61 7.54 -19.14
CA GLU A 505 -3.56 6.87 -20.05
C GLU A 505 -4.50 7.88 -20.73
N HIS A 506 -4.65 9.07 -20.13
CA HIS A 506 -5.53 10.14 -20.60
C HIS A 506 -4.95 10.86 -21.86
N PRO A 507 -5.76 11.28 -22.84
CA PRO A 507 -5.28 11.99 -24.03
C PRO A 507 -4.46 13.26 -23.74
N ASP A 508 -4.85 14.02 -22.72
CA ASP A 508 -4.12 15.22 -22.28
C ASP A 508 -2.93 14.90 -21.35
N GLY A 509 -2.61 13.63 -21.10
CA GLY A 509 -1.59 13.18 -20.15
C GLY A 509 -0.21 13.83 -20.37
N LYS A 510 0.20 14.00 -21.63
CA LYS A 510 1.45 14.72 -22.00
C LYS A 510 1.42 16.18 -21.54
N ALA A 511 0.30 16.86 -21.73
CA ALA A 511 0.13 18.24 -21.29
C ALA A 511 0.06 18.33 -19.75
N ILE A 512 -0.65 17.42 -19.08
CA ILE A 512 -0.79 17.42 -17.62
C ILE A 512 0.56 17.19 -16.96
N LEU A 513 1.27 16.10 -17.30
CA LEU A 513 2.55 15.75 -16.70
C LEU A 513 3.61 16.82 -16.96
N GLY A 514 3.65 17.39 -18.18
CA GLY A 514 4.57 18.49 -18.48
C GLY A 514 4.28 19.79 -17.73
N ASN A 515 3.01 20.18 -17.57
CA ASN A 515 2.66 21.38 -16.80
C ASN A 515 2.85 21.19 -15.29
N LEU A 516 2.67 19.97 -14.77
CA LEU A 516 3.06 19.63 -13.40
C LEU A 516 4.58 19.66 -13.21
N ALA A 517 5.36 19.19 -14.19
CA ALA A 517 6.81 19.29 -14.14
C ALA A 517 7.31 20.74 -14.13
N GLU A 518 6.68 21.66 -14.88
CA GLU A 518 6.95 23.10 -14.76
C GLU A 518 6.51 23.68 -13.41
N LEU A 519 5.42 23.21 -12.81
CA LEU A 519 5.01 23.61 -11.44
C LEU A 519 6.04 23.15 -10.39
N VAL A 520 6.61 21.96 -10.55
CA VAL A 520 7.71 21.42 -9.73
C VAL A 520 8.97 22.26 -9.91
N LYS A 521 9.36 22.60 -11.14
CA LYS A 521 10.51 23.48 -11.43
C LYS A 521 10.34 24.88 -10.84
N ALA A 522 9.15 25.47 -10.97
CA ALA A 522 8.84 26.80 -10.42
C ALA A 522 8.96 26.86 -8.89
N ASN A 523 8.75 25.73 -8.20
CA ASN A 523 8.83 25.62 -6.74
C ASN A 523 9.98 24.70 -6.29
N LYS A 524 11.05 24.55 -7.08
CA LYS A 524 12.12 23.55 -6.88
C LYS A 524 12.67 23.50 -5.45
N GLY A 525 12.94 24.64 -4.81
CA GLY A 525 13.47 24.69 -3.44
C GLY A 525 12.52 24.09 -2.37
N LYS A 526 11.22 23.98 -2.67
CA LYS A 526 10.19 23.40 -1.81
C LYS A 526 9.82 21.97 -2.20
N LEU A 527 9.75 21.67 -3.51
CA LEU A 527 9.32 20.35 -4.04
C LEU A 527 10.47 19.39 -4.34
N LEU A 528 11.69 19.87 -4.55
CA LEU A 528 12.87 19.07 -4.93
C LEU A 528 14.12 19.62 -4.22
N ASN A 529 14.25 19.33 -2.93
CA ASN A 529 15.47 19.55 -2.15
C ASN A 529 16.06 18.20 -1.70
N GLY A 530 17.21 18.23 -1.01
CA GLY A 530 17.93 17.00 -0.63
C GLY A 530 17.18 16.10 0.36
N GLU A 531 16.20 16.63 1.07
CA GLU A 531 15.43 15.95 2.13
C GLU A 531 13.97 15.66 1.71
N TRP A 532 13.50 16.26 0.60
CA TRP A 532 12.10 16.20 0.16
C TRP A 532 11.97 16.22 -1.37
N ASN A 533 11.38 15.15 -1.91
CA ASN A 533 10.89 15.07 -3.28
C ASN A 533 9.35 14.97 -3.26
N GLY A 534 8.68 16.12 -3.30
CA GLY A 534 7.23 16.24 -3.20
C GLY A 534 6.45 15.90 -4.48
N TYR A 535 7.10 15.45 -5.55
CA TYR A 535 6.43 14.95 -6.75
C TYR A 535 6.26 13.44 -6.68
N ASN A 536 5.03 12.94 -6.83
CA ASN A 536 4.69 11.53 -6.66
C ASN A 536 3.76 11.05 -7.77
N VAL A 537 3.94 9.80 -8.19
CA VAL A 537 2.94 9.06 -8.98
C VAL A 537 2.37 7.93 -8.13
N LEU A 538 1.04 7.80 -8.15
CA LEU A 538 0.29 6.76 -7.46
C LEU A 538 -0.07 5.65 -8.46
N GLN A 539 0.59 4.51 -8.32
CA GLN A 539 0.26 3.28 -9.02
C GLN A 539 -1.00 2.64 -8.41
N ARG A 540 -1.72 1.83 -9.18
CA ARG A 540 -2.97 1.16 -8.76
C ARG A 540 -2.98 -0.37 -8.92
N GLN A 541 -1.98 -0.94 -9.58
CA GLN A 541 -1.81 -2.38 -9.84
C GLN A 541 -0.39 -2.80 -9.44
N ALA A 542 -0.23 -3.94 -8.76
CA ALA A 542 1.01 -4.31 -8.07
C ALA A 542 2.22 -4.59 -8.99
N SER A 543 2.00 -4.99 -10.25
CA SER A 543 3.10 -5.24 -11.19
C SER A 543 3.78 -3.98 -11.71
N ARG A 544 3.12 -2.80 -11.67
CA ARG A 544 3.50 -1.65 -12.51
C ARG A 544 4.87 -1.04 -12.16
N THR A 545 5.18 -0.81 -10.89
CA THR A 545 6.50 -0.29 -10.51
C THR A 545 7.61 -1.28 -10.88
N GLY A 546 7.38 -2.58 -10.64
CA GLY A 546 8.33 -3.64 -10.98
C GLY A 546 8.56 -3.79 -12.50
N ALA A 547 7.48 -3.66 -13.29
CA ALA A 547 7.53 -3.66 -14.75
C ALA A 547 8.33 -2.45 -15.30
N LEU A 548 8.17 -1.27 -14.71
CA LEU A 548 8.91 -0.07 -15.09
C LEU A 548 10.38 -0.14 -14.63
N ASP A 549 10.66 -0.65 -13.42
CA ASP A 549 12.01 -0.85 -12.88
C ASP A 549 12.87 -1.80 -13.75
N ILE A 550 12.26 -2.76 -14.46
CA ILE A 550 12.97 -3.65 -15.41
C ILE A 550 12.91 -3.18 -16.87
N GLY A 551 12.22 -2.06 -17.15
CA GLY A 551 11.97 -1.57 -18.51
C GLY A 551 11.15 -2.55 -19.36
N PHE A 552 10.04 -3.06 -18.84
CA PHE A 552 9.03 -3.87 -19.56
C PHE A 552 8.11 -2.93 -20.35
N THR A 553 8.68 -2.24 -21.33
CA THR A 553 8.02 -1.17 -22.12
C THR A 553 8.41 -1.28 -23.59
N PRO A 554 7.51 -0.95 -24.54
CA PRO A 554 7.72 -1.32 -25.93
C PRO A 554 8.59 -0.29 -26.66
N SER A 555 9.39 -0.76 -27.62
CA SER A 555 10.16 0.13 -28.49
C SER A 555 9.23 1.02 -29.36
N PRO A 556 9.65 2.22 -29.80
CA PRO A 556 8.84 3.07 -30.71
C PRO A 556 8.60 2.48 -32.12
N ALA A 557 9.16 1.30 -32.42
CA ALA A 557 8.87 0.48 -33.59
C ALA A 557 7.88 -0.66 -33.24
N ALA A 558 8.11 -1.33 -32.11
CA ALA A 558 7.23 -2.35 -31.56
C ALA A 558 5.80 -1.83 -31.32
N ALA A 559 5.69 -0.63 -30.75
CA ALA A 559 4.44 0.09 -30.50
C ALA A 559 3.65 0.48 -31.77
N LYS A 560 4.13 0.11 -32.97
CA LYS A 560 3.44 0.30 -34.26
C LYS A 560 3.30 -0.99 -35.06
N THR A 561 3.79 -2.11 -34.51
CA THR A 561 3.84 -3.40 -35.20
C THR A 561 2.65 -4.25 -34.77
N THR A 562 1.87 -4.75 -35.74
CA THR A 562 0.76 -5.67 -35.47
C THR A 562 1.31 -7.03 -35.07
N PRO A 563 1.04 -7.53 -33.85
CA PRO A 563 1.54 -8.82 -33.41
C PRO A 563 0.80 -9.99 -34.08
N LYS A 564 1.52 -11.08 -34.34
CA LYS A 564 0.98 -12.37 -34.79
C LYS A 564 1.14 -13.48 -33.75
N PHE A 565 1.97 -13.24 -32.73
CA PHE A 565 2.08 -14.10 -31.55
C PHE A 565 1.99 -13.20 -30.32
N ILE A 566 1.11 -13.54 -29.37
CA ILE A 566 0.89 -12.76 -28.15
C ILE A 566 1.00 -13.65 -26.92
N TYR A 567 1.84 -13.26 -25.96
CA TYR A 567 1.97 -13.91 -24.66
C TYR A 567 1.37 -13.02 -23.56
N LEU A 568 0.33 -13.49 -22.88
CA LEU A 568 -0.38 -12.79 -21.82
C LEU A 568 0.02 -13.38 -20.46
N LEU A 569 0.69 -12.60 -19.60
CA LEU A 569 1.16 -13.04 -18.28
C LEU A 569 0.32 -12.43 -17.16
N ASN A 570 -0.66 -13.18 -16.66
CA ASN A 570 -1.72 -12.76 -15.71
C ASN A 570 -2.46 -11.50 -16.17
N ALA A 571 -2.53 -11.31 -17.50
CA ALA A 571 -3.03 -10.11 -18.15
C ALA A 571 -4.48 -10.32 -18.61
N ASP A 572 -5.40 -9.63 -17.94
CA ASP A 572 -6.84 -9.82 -18.08
C ASP A 572 -7.60 -8.50 -18.24
N ASP A 573 -6.97 -7.35 -18.03
CA ASP A 573 -7.59 -6.04 -18.28
C ASP A 573 -7.47 -5.64 -19.78
N ILE A 574 -7.74 -6.60 -20.67
CA ILE A 574 -7.52 -6.55 -22.12
C ILE A 574 -8.86 -6.57 -22.87
N THR A 575 -9.00 -5.79 -23.94
CA THR A 575 -10.19 -5.80 -24.82
C THR A 575 -9.95 -6.55 -26.14
N PRO A 576 -11.01 -7.04 -26.82
CA PRO A 576 -10.87 -7.72 -28.12
C PRO A 576 -10.15 -6.89 -29.19
N GLU A 577 -10.19 -5.56 -29.10
CA GLU A 577 -9.51 -4.64 -30.02
C GLU A 577 -7.98 -4.63 -29.85
N ASN A 578 -7.45 -5.14 -28.73
CA ASN A 578 -6.01 -5.25 -28.48
C ASN A 578 -5.38 -6.51 -29.11
N ILE A 579 -6.19 -7.46 -29.59
CA ILE A 579 -5.77 -8.78 -30.07
C ILE A 579 -6.18 -8.94 -31.55
N PRO A 580 -5.23 -8.98 -32.51
CA PRO A 580 -5.53 -9.29 -33.90
C PRO A 580 -6.16 -10.69 -34.02
N ARG A 581 -7.17 -10.84 -34.88
CA ARG A 581 -7.98 -12.08 -35.01
C ARG A 581 -7.20 -13.27 -35.58
N ASP A 582 -6.04 -13.00 -36.17
CA ASP A 582 -5.11 -13.93 -36.79
C ASP A 582 -3.83 -14.14 -35.95
N ALA A 583 -3.73 -13.51 -34.77
CA ALA A 583 -2.63 -13.75 -33.84
C ALA A 583 -2.86 -15.04 -33.04
N PHE A 584 -1.80 -15.83 -32.86
CA PHE A 584 -1.79 -16.96 -31.93
C PHE A 584 -1.59 -16.44 -30.50
N VAL A 585 -2.50 -16.77 -29.59
CA VAL A 585 -2.53 -16.20 -28.24
C VAL A 585 -2.24 -17.25 -27.17
N VAL A 586 -1.26 -16.97 -26.30
CA VAL A 586 -0.98 -17.76 -25.10
C VAL A 586 -1.40 -16.97 -23.87
N TYR A 587 -2.21 -17.56 -23.00
CA TYR A 587 -2.50 -17.00 -21.68
C TYR A 587 -1.84 -17.84 -20.59
N GLN A 588 -0.89 -17.25 -19.89
CA GLN A 588 -0.36 -17.80 -18.65
C GLN A 588 -0.99 -17.05 -17.48
N GLY A 589 -1.75 -17.73 -16.64
CA GLY A 589 -2.33 -17.11 -15.45
C GLY A 589 -2.99 -18.11 -14.51
N HIS A 590 -3.43 -17.61 -13.35
CA HIS A 590 -3.99 -18.45 -12.29
C HIS A 590 -5.52 -18.57 -12.29
N HIS A 591 -6.24 -17.71 -13.02
CA HIS A 591 -7.71 -17.72 -13.16
C HIS A 591 -8.13 -17.82 -14.62
N GLY A 592 -9.31 -18.38 -14.88
CA GLY A 592 -9.97 -18.40 -16.19
C GLY A 592 -10.93 -17.22 -16.33
N ASP A 593 -10.37 -16.01 -16.48
CA ASP A 593 -11.11 -14.74 -16.58
C ASP A 593 -11.14 -14.25 -18.04
N VAL A 594 -10.79 -12.99 -18.32
CA VAL A 594 -10.95 -12.37 -19.65
C VAL A 594 -9.85 -12.80 -20.64
N GLY A 595 -8.57 -12.72 -20.24
CA GLY A 595 -7.44 -13.07 -21.11
C GLY A 595 -7.44 -14.55 -21.51
N ALA A 596 -7.91 -15.41 -20.61
CA ALA A 596 -8.07 -16.84 -20.86
C ALA A 596 -9.12 -17.18 -21.93
N GLN A 597 -10.12 -16.31 -22.18
CA GLN A 597 -11.14 -16.54 -23.22
C GLN A 597 -10.59 -16.30 -24.64
N PHE A 598 -9.62 -15.40 -24.78
CA PHE A 598 -9.03 -15.06 -26.07
C PHE A 598 -7.91 -16.01 -26.49
N ALA A 599 -7.29 -16.70 -25.53
CA ALA A 599 -6.18 -17.63 -25.75
C ALA A 599 -6.50 -18.80 -26.69
N ASP A 600 -5.46 -19.35 -27.30
CA ASP A 600 -5.45 -20.65 -27.97
C ASP A 600 -4.78 -21.73 -27.10
N VAL A 601 -3.86 -21.32 -26.21
CA VAL A 601 -3.29 -22.18 -25.16
C VAL A 601 -3.30 -21.44 -23.82
N CYS A 602 -3.88 -22.08 -22.79
CA CYS A 602 -3.85 -21.58 -21.41
C CYS A 602 -2.88 -22.39 -20.55
N LEU A 603 -1.98 -21.72 -19.82
CA LEU A 603 -0.98 -22.31 -18.93
C LEU A 603 -1.30 -21.95 -17.46
N PRO A 604 -1.51 -22.92 -16.56
CA PRO A 604 -1.91 -22.64 -15.18
C PRO A 604 -0.74 -22.14 -14.32
N GLY A 605 -0.76 -20.83 -14.05
CA GLY A 605 0.15 -20.12 -13.16
C GLY A 605 -0.19 -20.23 -11.68
N SER A 606 0.64 -19.65 -10.82
CA SER A 606 0.48 -19.68 -9.36
C SER A 606 0.01 -18.33 -8.82
N ALA A 607 -0.99 -18.33 -7.94
CA ALA A 607 -1.45 -17.12 -7.28
C ALA A 607 -0.42 -16.59 -6.27
N TYR A 608 -0.50 -15.32 -5.89
CA TYR A 608 0.47 -14.67 -4.99
C TYR A 608 0.65 -15.34 -3.60
N THR A 609 -0.34 -16.13 -3.16
CA THR A 609 -0.28 -16.92 -1.90
C THR A 609 0.36 -18.31 -2.06
N GLU A 610 0.73 -18.69 -3.29
CA GLU A 610 1.22 -20.03 -3.67
C GLU A 610 2.70 -20.02 -4.09
N LYS A 611 3.27 -18.83 -4.34
CA LYS A 611 4.66 -18.59 -4.75
C LYS A 611 5.38 -17.65 -3.78
N ALA A 612 6.71 -17.60 -3.87
CA ALA A 612 7.56 -16.73 -3.05
C ALA A 612 8.38 -15.80 -3.96
N THR A 613 7.72 -14.77 -4.48
CA THR A 613 8.18 -13.89 -5.56
C THR A 613 8.14 -12.42 -5.15
N THR A 614 8.82 -11.60 -5.94
CA THR A 614 9.09 -10.20 -5.68
C THR A 614 8.02 -9.31 -6.34
N TYR A 615 7.53 -8.34 -5.57
CA TYR A 615 6.72 -7.22 -6.06
C TYR A 615 7.37 -5.90 -5.62
N VAL A 616 7.08 -4.83 -6.35
CA VAL A 616 7.56 -3.47 -6.01
C VAL A 616 6.36 -2.56 -5.91
N ASN A 617 6.16 -1.92 -4.76
CA ASN A 617 4.99 -1.10 -4.50
C ASN A 617 5.10 0.32 -5.11
N THR A 618 4.09 1.15 -4.89
CA THR A 618 4.01 2.50 -5.47
C THR A 618 5.12 3.44 -5.01
N GLU A 619 5.71 3.27 -3.82
CA GLU A 619 6.87 4.06 -3.36
C GLU A 619 8.23 3.49 -3.81
N GLY A 620 8.22 2.44 -4.63
CA GLY A 620 9.46 1.81 -5.11
C GLY A 620 10.13 0.90 -4.09
N ARG A 621 9.42 0.50 -3.02
CA ARG A 621 9.89 -0.50 -2.04
C ARG A 621 9.69 -1.91 -2.59
N THR A 622 10.77 -2.67 -2.59
CA THR A 622 10.79 -4.08 -2.99
C THR A 622 10.32 -4.96 -1.84
N GLN A 623 9.39 -5.88 -2.08
CA GLN A 623 8.83 -6.77 -1.05
C GLN A 623 8.70 -8.21 -1.58
N LEU A 624 8.73 -9.20 -0.68
CA LEU A 624 8.78 -10.63 -1.03
C LEU A 624 7.57 -11.39 -0.46
N THR A 625 6.78 -12.04 -1.33
CA THR A 625 5.70 -12.94 -0.88
C THR A 625 6.26 -14.24 -0.31
N ARG A 626 5.42 -15.00 0.42
CA ARG A 626 5.74 -16.36 0.85
C ARG A 626 4.58 -17.31 0.56
N ALA A 627 4.90 -18.50 0.07
CA ALA A 627 3.94 -19.56 -0.22
C ALA A 627 3.25 -20.07 1.07
N ALA A 628 1.98 -19.71 1.23
CA ALA A 628 1.14 -20.14 2.34
C ALA A 628 0.57 -21.54 2.09
N VAL A 629 0.16 -21.81 0.85
CA VAL A 629 -0.45 -23.05 0.34
C VAL A 629 0.24 -23.49 -0.98
N PRO A 630 0.15 -24.75 -1.41
CA PRO A 630 0.68 -25.17 -2.72
C PRO A 630 -0.24 -24.74 -3.89
N PRO A 631 0.30 -24.54 -5.11
CA PRO A 631 -0.51 -24.33 -6.31
C PRO A 631 -1.48 -25.51 -6.58
N PRO A 632 -2.69 -25.26 -7.12
CA PRO A 632 -3.69 -26.29 -7.32
C PRO A 632 -3.44 -27.15 -8.58
N GLY A 633 -3.60 -28.47 -8.44
CA GLY A 633 -3.53 -29.41 -9.56
C GLY A 633 -2.14 -29.49 -10.20
N ALA A 634 -2.07 -29.22 -11.51
CA ALA A 634 -0.85 -29.20 -12.30
C ALA A 634 -0.24 -27.80 -12.46
N ALA A 635 -0.75 -26.78 -11.77
CA ALA A 635 -0.21 -25.41 -11.80
C ALA A 635 1.27 -25.32 -11.41
N ARG A 636 1.98 -24.29 -11.87
CA ARG A 636 3.43 -24.08 -11.64
C ARG A 636 3.73 -22.62 -11.30
N GLU A 637 4.89 -22.37 -10.68
CA GLU A 637 5.39 -21.00 -10.50
C GLU A 637 5.65 -20.36 -11.86
N ASP A 638 5.31 -19.08 -11.99
CA ASP A 638 5.16 -18.44 -13.28
C ASP A 638 6.47 -18.33 -14.09
N TRP A 639 7.58 -17.98 -13.43
CA TRP A 639 8.90 -17.95 -14.05
C TRP A 639 9.37 -19.33 -14.54
N LYS A 640 8.95 -20.43 -13.89
CA LYS A 640 9.30 -21.81 -14.29
C LYS A 640 8.60 -22.22 -15.58
N ILE A 641 7.38 -21.73 -15.79
CA ILE A 641 6.60 -21.96 -17.02
C ILE A 641 7.34 -21.32 -18.20
N VAL A 642 7.70 -20.04 -18.09
CA VAL A 642 8.39 -19.30 -19.15
C VAL A 642 9.81 -19.85 -19.38
N ARG A 643 10.53 -20.22 -18.31
CA ARG A 643 11.85 -20.90 -18.42
C ARG A 643 11.74 -22.22 -19.17
N ALA A 644 10.75 -23.08 -18.87
CA ALA A 644 10.55 -24.34 -19.59
C ALA A 644 10.18 -24.10 -21.06
N LEU A 645 9.28 -23.14 -21.32
CA LEU A 645 8.89 -22.75 -22.67
C LEU A 645 10.07 -22.27 -23.52
N SER A 646 10.98 -21.46 -22.95
CA SER A 646 12.18 -20.98 -23.66
C SER A 646 13.04 -22.10 -24.23
N GLU A 647 13.09 -23.26 -23.56
CA GLU A 647 13.87 -24.43 -23.98
C GLU A 647 13.19 -25.18 -25.12
N VAL A 648 11.86 -25.36 -25.04
CA VAL A 648 11.05 -25.96 -26.12
C VAL A 648 11.06 -25.10 -27.39
N MET A 649 11.13 -23.77 -27.24
CA MET A 649 11.27 -22.82 -28.35
C MET A 649 12.71 -22.69 -28.89
N GLY A 650 13.70 -23.38 -28.30
CA GLY A 650 15.11 -23.29 -28.69
C GLY A 650 15.80 -21.95 -28.34
N ALA A 651 15.14 -21.10 -27.55
CA ALA A 651 15.58 -19.77 -27.13
C ALA A 651 16.02 -19.73 -25.65
N THR A 652 16.56 -20.84 -25.14
CA THR A 652 16.77 -21.12 -23.72
C THR A 652 17.42 -19.96 -22.96
N VAL A 653 16.72 -19.44 -21.94
CA VAL A 653 17.23 -18.38 -21.05
C VAL A 653 18.27 -18.94 -20.05
N PRO A 654 19.25 -18.15 -19.58
CA PRO A 654 20.51 -18.68 -19.04
C PRO A 654 20.48 -19.18 -17.58
N TYR A 655 19.35 -19.10 -16.90
CA TYR A 655 19.17 -19.42 -15.48
C TYR A 655 18.30 -20.68 -15.28
N ASN A 656 18.49 -21.39 -14.16
CA ASN A 656 17.77 -22.64 -13.87
C ASN A 656 17.09 -22.65 -12.49
N ASP A 657 17.55 -21.83 -11.54
CA ASP A 657 16.89 -21.66 -10.24
C ASP A 657 16.48 -20.20 -9.93
N ILE A 658 15.84 -20.01 -8.76
CA ILE A 658 15.27 -18.73 -8.30
C ILE A 658 16.33 -17.73 -7.82
N LEU A 659 17.55 -18.19 -7.52
CA LEU A 659 18.70 -17.34 -7.16
C LEU A 659 19.32 -16.79 -8.44
N ASP A 660 19.55 -17.64 -9.46
CA ASP A 660 20.03 -17.20 -10.78
C ASP A 660 19.13 -16.07 -11.36
N VAL A 661 17.80 -16.22 -11.24
CA VAL A 661 16.81 -15.21 -11.69
C VAL A 661 16.90 -13.91 -10.89
N ARG A 662 17.30 -13.97 -9.60
CA ARG A 662 17.44 -12.78 -8.74
C ARG A 662 18.79 -12.08 -8.92
N ASP A 663 19.85 -12.82 -9.21
CA ASP A 663 21.11 -12.24 -9.69
C ASP A 663 20.87 -11.52 -11.03
N ARG A 664 20.07 -12.11 -11.94
CA ARG A 664 19.62 -11.46 -13.17
C ARG A 664 18.75 -10.22 -12.91
N MET A 665 17.87 -10.23 -11.90
CA MET A 665 17.16 -9.02 -11.48
C MET A 665 18.11 -7.93 -10.96
N PHE A 666 19.15 -8.30 -10.21
CA PHE A 666 20.17 -7.36 -9.71
C PHE A 666 21.01 -6.74 -10.83
N GLU A 667 21.33 -7.50 -11.90
CA GLU A 667 21.95 -6.96 -13.13
C GLU A 667 21.10 -5.88 -13.80
N ILE A 668 19.77 -6.06 -13.82
CA ILE A 668 18.82 -5.14 -14.47
C ILE A 668 18.57 -3.91 -13.59
N SER A 669 18.22 -4.12 -12.32
CA SER A 669 18.12 -3.05 -11.32
C SER A 669 18.41 -3.58 -9.90
N PRO A 670 19.45 -3.08 -9.22
CA PRO A 670 19.85 -3.57 -7.90
C PRO A 670 18.88 -3.22 -6.77
N THR A 671 17.81 -2.44 -7.04
CA THR A 671 16.72 -2.19 -6.08
C THR A 671 15.84 -3.44 -5.90
N LEU A 672 15.74 -4.29 -6.94
CA LEU A 672 14.80 -5.43 -7.02
C LEU A 672 15.14 -6.60 -6.09
N VAL A 673 16.28 -6.53 -5.38
CA VAL A 673 16.68 -7.51 -4.36
C VAL A 673 16.92 -6.87 -2.97
N ARG A 674 16.64 -5.57 -2.82
CA ARG A 674 16.75 -4.83 -1.55
C ARG A 674 15.41 -4.81 -0.81
N TYR A 675 15.04 -5.97 -0.30
CA TYR A 675 13.74 -6.18 0.33
C TYR A 675 13.48 -5.29 1.56
N GLU A 676 12.22 -4.85 1.68
CA GLU A 676 11.67 -3.92 2.69
C GLU A 676 12.31 -2.52 2.70
N VAL A 677 13.14 -2.13 1.72
CA VAL A 677 13.77 -0.78 1.61
C VAL A 677 13.15 0.04 0.48
N ALA A 678 12.77 1.29 0.76
CA ALA A 678 12.40 2.28 -0.25
C ALA A 678 13.65 3.11 -0.63
N GLU A 679 14.16 2.91 -1.86
CA GLU A 679 15.40 3.55 -2.33
C GLU A 679 15.15 4.96 -2.90
N PRO A 680 15.77 6.03 -2.36
CA PRO A 680 15.42 7.42 -2.66
C PRO A 680 15.92 7.88 -4.04
N SER A 681 15.03 8.53 -4.81
CA SER A 681 15.28 9.01 -6.17
C SER A 681 15.82 10.45 -6.27
N THR A 682 16.21 11.06 -5.13
CA THR A 682 16.38 12.53 -5.00
C THR A 682 17.48 13.11 -5.89
N THR A 683 18.53 12.34 -6.19
CA THR A 683 19.66 12.82 -7.03
C THR A 683 19.29 12.94 -8.50
N SER A 684 18.47 12.02 -9.03
CA SER A 684 18.05 12.02 -10.45
C SER A 684 16.78 12.84 -10.72
N ALA A 685 15.92 13.01 -9.72
CA ALA A 685 14.63 13.70 -9.85
C ALA A 685 14.69 15.09 -10.55
N PRO A 686 15.72 15.95 -10.33
CA PRO A 686 15.81 17.23 -11.05
C PRO A 686 15.96 17.11 -12.57
N LEU A 687 16.66 16.08 -13.06
CA LEU A 687 16.82 15.80 -14.49
C LEU A 687 15.55 15.15 -15.06
N ALA A 688 14.98 14.21 -14.30
CA ALA A 688 13.77 13.50 -14.68
C ALA A 688 12.57 14.45 -14.89
N VAL A 689 12.44 15.45 -14.01
CA VAL A 689 11.44 16.52 -14.14
C VAL A 689 11.77 17.50 -15.28
N GLU A 690 13.04 17.73 -15.60
CA GLU A 690 13.43 18.54 -16.77
C GLU A 690 13.05 17.86 -18.10
N GLU A 691 13.17 16.53 -18.20
CA GLU A 691 12.66 15.76 -19.34
C GLU A 691 11.14 15.85 -19.45
N LEU A 692 10.39 15.62 -18.35
CA LEU A 692 8.93 15.72 -18.34
C LEU A 692 8.44 17.12 -18.77
N SER A 693 9.11 18.19 -18.34
CA SER A 693 8.69 19.57 -18.62
C SER A 693 8.66 19.91 -20.12
N LYS A 694 9.46 19.21 -20.95
CA LYS A 694 9.44 19.36 -22.42
C LYS A 694 8.05 19.05 -23.01
N LEU A 695 7.25 18.22 -22.34
CA LEU A 695 5.89 17.86 -22.76
C LEU A 695 4.85 18.95 -22.52
N ALA A 696 5.15 20.01 -21.74
CA ALA A 696 4.17 21.01 -21.29
C ALA A 696 3.43 21.75 -22.43
N LYS A 697 4.06 21.82 -23.61
CA LYS A 697 3.53 22.46 -24.83
C LYS A 697 2.58 21.56 -25.65
N SER A 698 2.27 20.36 -25.15
CA SER A 698 1.32 19.44 -25.81
C SER A 698 -0.07 20.06 -25.91
N LYS A 699 -0.79 19.74 -26.99
CA LYS A 699 -2.17 20.19 -27.20
C LYS A 699 -3.09 19.61 -26.11
N VAL A 700 -3.99 20.43 -25.60
CA VAL A 700 -5.07 20.06 -24.67
C VAL A 700 -6.38 19.90 -25.45
N SER A 701 -7.09 18.79 -25.27
CA SER A 701 -8.49 18.61 -25.69
C SER A 701 -9.47 19.24 -24.69
N GLY A 702 -9.12 19.23 -23.40
CA GLY A 702 -10.04 19.61 -22.33
C GLY A 702 -11.02 18.49 -21.97
N THR A 703 -10.63 17.24 -22.19
CA THR A 703 -11.38 16.07 -21.72
C THR A 703 -11.31 16.00 -20.18
N PRO A 704 -12.42 15.77 -19.47
CA PRO A 704 -12.39 15.65 -18.00
C PRO A 704 -11.64 14.40 -17.52
N LEU A 705 -10.88 14.55 -16.46
CA LEU A 705 -10.24 13.45 -15.73
C LEU A 705 -11.29 12.71 -14.88
N LEU A 706 -11.63 11.49 -15.27
CA LEU A 706 -12.56 10.60 -14.57
C LEU A 706 -11.83 9.68 -13.58
N ARG A 707 -12.54 9.13 -12.60
CA ARG A 707 -11.99 8.12 -11.68
C ARG A 707 -11.64 6.83 -12.45
N PRO A 708 -10.44 6.24 -12.27
CA PRO A 708 -10.05 5.06 -13.05
C PRO A 708 -10.71 3.77 -12.56
N ILE A 709 -11.03 3.67 -11.26
CA ILE A 709 -11.67 2.48 -10.68
C ILE A 709 -13.15 2.77 -10.38
N GLN A 710 -14.02 2.18 -11.20
CA GLN A 710 -15.47 2.29 -11.11
C GLN A 710 -16.08 1.34 -10.06
N ASN A 711 -15.51 0.13 -9.90
CA ASN A 711 -15.90 -0.88 -8.92
C ASN A 711 -14.67 -1.31 -8.11
N PHE A 712 -14.51 -0.77 -6.90
CA PHE A 712 -13.36 -1.09 -6.03
C PHE A 712 -13.24 -2.59 -5.72
N TYR A 713 -14.36 -3.30 -5.64
CA TYR A 713 -14.41 -4.69 -5.21
C TYR A 713 -14.05 -5.68 -6.33
N GLN A 714 -14.01 -5.28 -7.60
CA GLN A 714 -13.70 -6.17 -8.73
C GLN A 714 -12.77 -5.44 -9.73
N THR A 715 -11.46 -5.61 -9.52
CA THR A 715 -10.38 -4.89 -10.22
C THR A 715 -9.36 -5.79 -10.92
N ASP A 716 -9.45 -7.09 -10.69
CA ASP A 716 -8.43 -8.09 -11.06
C ASP A 716 -9.08 -9.48 -11.06
N PRO A 717 -8.45 -10.53 -11.63
CA PRO A 717 -9.07 -11.85 -11.73
C PRO A 717 -9.42 -12.51 -10.39
N ILE A 718 -8.70 -12.21 -9.30
CA ILE A 718 -8.94 -12.80 -7.98
C ILE A 718 -10.18 -12.17 -7.35
N SER A 719 -10.31 -10.85 -7.46
CA SER A 719 -11.46 -10.10 -6.95
C SER A 719 -12.70 -10.26 -7.85
N ARG A 720 -12.54 -10.39 -9.18
CA ARG A 720 -13.62 -10.75 -10.11
C ARG A 720 -14.19 -12.15 -9.83
N ALA A 721 -13.34 -13.16 -9.62
CA ALA A 721 -13.74 -14.53 -9.27
C ALA A 721 -14.25 -14.71 -7.82
N SER A 722 -14.31 -13.66 -6.99
CA SER A 722 -14.73 -13.74 -5.58
C SER A 722 -16.26 -13.61 -5.40
N PRO A 723 -16.95 -14.64 -4.88
CA PRO A 723 -18.37 -14.53 -4.52
C PRO A 723 -18.64 -13.61 -3.33
N THR A 724 -17.62 -13.20 -2.58
CA THR A 724 -17.75 -12.17 -1.55
C THR A 724 -17.67 -10.78 -2.17
N MET A 725 -16.74 -10.53 -3.11
CA MET A 725 -16.67 -9.26 -3.83
C MET A 725 -17.92 -8.99 -4.67
N ALA A 726 -18.47 -10.00 -5.36
CA ALA A 726 -19.74 -9.85 -6.07
C ALA A 726 -20.91 -9.39 -5.16
N LYS A 727 -20.94 -9.86 -3.89
CA LYS A 727 -21.91 -9.39 -2.87
C LYS A 727 -21.61 -7.95 -2.42
N CYS A 728 -20.34 -7.55 -2.40
CA CYS A 728 -19.93 -6.19 -2.07
C CYS A 728 -20.30 -5.21 -3.18
N THR A 729 -20.09 -5.55 -4.45
CA THR A 729 -20.58 -4.78 -5.60
C THR A 729 -22.11 -4.62 -5.54
N ALA A 730 -22.86 -5.70 -5.33
CA ALA A 730 -24.31 -5.64 -5.19
C ALA A 730 -24.78 -4.77 -4.00
N ALA A 731 -24.09 -4.81 -2.85
CA ALA A 731 -24.48 -4.05 -1.65
C ALA A 731 -24.05 -2.57 -1.67
N PHE A 732 -22.84 -2.29 -2.18
CA PHE A 732 -22.16 -1.00 -1.99
C PHE A 732 -22.05 -0.18 -3.28
N VAL A 733 -22.10 -0.82 -4.45
CA VAL A 733 -22.02 -0.15 -5.78
C VAL A 733 -23.39 -0.11 -6.45
N GLU A 734 -24.14 -1.21 -6.46
CA GLU A 734 -25.52 -1.24 -6.98
C GLU A 734 -26.57 -0.77 -5.96
N GLY A 735 -26.23 -0.73 -4.67
CA GLY A 735 -27.13 -0.29 -3.59
C GLY A 735 -28.31 -1.23 -3.29
N LEU A 736 -28.19 -2.53 -3.60
CA LEU A 736 -29.25 -3.51 -3.33
C LEU A 736 -29.38 -3.84 -1.84
N SER A 737 -30.61 -4.00 -1.35
CA SER A 737 -30.86 -4.50 0.01
C SER A 737 -30.43 -5.96 0.15
N MET A 738 -29.96 -6.34 1.34
CA MET A 738 -29.39 -7.67 1.60
C MET A 738 -30.34 -8.83 1.24
N ASP A 739 -31.65 -8.64 1.39
CA ASP A 739 -32.68 -9.64 1.04
C ASP A 739 -32.68 -9.98 -0.46
N LYS A 740 -32.35 -9.00 -1.32
CA LYS A 740 -32.28 -9.15 -2.77
C LYS A 740 -30.96 -9.76 -3.23
N ILE A 741 -29.89 -9.58 -2.45
CA ILE A 741 -28.55 -10.11 -2.75
C ILE A 741 -28.52 -11.63 -2.57
N GLY A 742 -29.22 -12.17 -1.57
CA GLY A 742 -29.24 -13.60 -1.26
C GLY A 742 -29.67 -14.53 -2.40
N GLY A 743 -30.51 -14.06 -3.32
CA GLY A 743 -30.95 -14.82 -4.51
C GLY A 743 -30.16 -14.56 -5.80
N LYS A 744 -29.37 -13.48 -5.88
CA LYS A 744 -28.61 -13.11 -7.08
C LYS A 744 -27.12 -13.48 -7.01
N ALA A 745 -26.51 -13.38 -5.84
CA ALA A 745 -25.05 -13.42 -5.70
C ALA A 745 -24.41 -14.80 -5.94
N THR A 746 -25.20 -15.86 -6.05
CA THR A 746 -24.77 -17.21 -6.47
C THR A 746 -24.81 -17.42 -7.99
N LEU A 747 -25.33 -16.46 -8.76
CA LEU A 747 -25.34 -16.47 -10.24
C LEU A 747 -24.47 -15.35 -10.82
N ALA A 748 -24.47 -14.16 -10.21
CA ALA A 748 -23.68 -13.01 -10.66
C ALA A 748 -22.14 -13.14 -10.47
N ALA A 749 -21.66 -14.29 -10.00
CA ALA A 749 -20.23 -14.63 -9.93
C ALA A 749 -19.82 -15.70 -10.99
N PHE A 750 -20.75 -16.05 -11.90
CA PHE A 750 -20.59 -17.12 -12.89
C PHE A 750 -21.21 -16.81 -14.26
N ASN A 751 -21.61 -15.56 -14.49
CA ASN A 751 -22.22 -15.02 -15.73
C ASN A 751 -21.49 -13.75 -16.16
#